data_AF-A0A1Q3EN43-F1
#
_entry.id   AF-A0A1Q3EN43-F1
#
_cell.length_a   1.000
_cell.length_b   1.000
_cell.length_c   1.000
_cell.angle_alpha   90.00
_cell.angle_beta   90.00
_cell.angle_gamma   90.00
#
_symmetry.space_group_name_H-M   'P 1'
#
loop_
_entity.id
_entity.type
_entity.pdbx_description
1 polymer ?
#
loop_
_entity_poly.entity_id
_entity_poly.type
_entity_poly.pdbx_seq_one_letter_code
_entity_poly.pdbx_strand_id
1 'polypeptide(L)'
;MSIPNDRLALLFGRAFRNNELPSSWLTSIIIAVPKPGKDPTNPANYRAIALESCILKFASLLLHQKLCHSLSEANIIPPSQNGFRPGYRTNNNAFILRTLIDKSHSLGDSVYLAFVDISNAFPSTNQNSLWLKLEAYGLTGQYFDWLRSLYSRMTYVISHEGHLSTNFQAMCGVLMGDPSSPTLWNIFLSTFHLWHDPSDIELMGIIVSHLEHADDIVLGSRTAHGLQRHLRAFQTYCLHNNLTVSAGKSWLMLFGHIPTTLPILLLAGTALPYHDMVRYVGVHFQSTHRHIFAAHYTAKRDSAITAAGGIVGCELIIGRNRMDPSISLQLYSALVDCHLIHGCELVIDTDKFLLSMLEQVQLLCLRRLLGLSRRSMVAPLFTETGVMPIRFRRVILALRYLIYLLNLPLDHYASLALQANHVLRSSGNSCWLSDLEWAIQHLPNCTLVLPPTTQLSEQSVLSLIKSISRQCNLFLQSELDNSNRLSLLQCRCEPSATGPPKYQARTLRHYLTRVLTHNHRVTLTRLLCGDMVPLTFRASPTRIHPLEPVDYPSKQCRACNSLGQPESPQHVFLQCLSVPGLCAARERFLTEIESLVPLPNSRSFTNSESLFYLKSFIFGWTSVRPTARFINEAVILWKNFLSKD
;
A
#
# COMPACT_ATOMS: atom_id res chain seq x y z
N MET A 1 -24.67 -23.53 5.96
CA MET A 1 -25.32 -24.76 5.45
C MET A 1 -24.30 -25.51 4.61
N SER A 2 -24.12 -26.81 4.84
CA SER A 2 -23.36 -27.66 3.92
C SER A 2 -24.36 -28.28 2.94
N ILE A 3 -24.45 -27.71 1.74
CA ILE A 3 -25.28 -28.25 0.65
C ILE A 3 -24.35 -29.10 -0.22
N PRO A 4 -24.66 -30.37 -0.47
CA PRO A 4 -23.86 -31.21 -1.35
C PRO A 4 -23.70 -30.61 -2.76
N ASN A 5 -22.48 -30.63 -3.30
CA ASN A 5 -22.14 -29.99 -4.58
C ASN A 5 -22.95 -30.57 -5.76
N ASP A 6 -23.20 -31.87 -5.75
CA ASP A 6 -24.04 -32.60 -6.71
C ASP A 6 -25.47 -32.08 -6.72
N ARG A 7 -26.06 -31.79 -5.55
CA ARG A 7 -27.40 -31.21 -5.45
C ARG A 7 -27.44 -29.77 -5.97
N LEU A 8 -26.42 -28.96 -5.68
CA LEU A 8 -26.30 -27.61 -6.23
C LEU A 8 -26.15 -27.64 -7.75
N ALA A 9 -25.31 -28.53 -8.28
CA ALA A 9 -25.12 -28.69 -9.72
C ALA A 9 -26.42 -29.10 -10.43
N LEU A 10 -27.20 -30.01 -9.83
CA LEU A 10 -28.53 -30.39 -10.35
C LEU A 10 -29.50 -29.21 -10.33
N LEU A 11 -29.55 -28.45 -9.23
CA LEU A 11 -30.41 -27.27 -9.09
C LEU A 11 -30.07 -26.20 -10.13
N PHE A 12 -28.78 -25.84 -10.26
CA PHE A 12 -28.34 -24.86 -11.26
C PHE A 12 -28.54 -25.37 -12.68
N GLY A 13 -28.23 -26.64 -12.94
CA GLY A 13 -28.44 -27.26 -14.24
C GLY A 13 -29.91 -27.23 -14.66
N ARG A 14 -30.84 -27.48 -13.73
CA ARG A 14 -32.28 -27.39 -13.99
C ARG A 14 -32.73 -25.94 -14.18
N ALA A 15 -32.36 -25.05 -13.27
CA ALA A 15 -32.72 -23.63 -13.34
C ALA A 15 -32.24 -22.99 -14.65
N PHE A 16 -31.03 -23.33 -15.09
CA PHE A 16 -30.48 -22.86 -16.36
C PHE A 16 -31.17 -23.49 -17.58
N ARG A 17 -31.30 -24.83 -17.63
CA ARG A 17 -31.88 -25.53 -18.78
C ARG A 17 -33.35 -25.19 -19.02
N ASN A 18 -34.10 -24.95 -17.96
CA ASN A 18 -35.54 -24.69 -18.05
C ASN A 18 -35.85 -23.19 -17.99
N ASN A 19 -34.85 -22.32 -17.83
CA ASN A 19 -35.04 -20.89 -17.51
C ASN A 19 -35.93 -20.66 -16.26
N GLU A 20 -35.86 -21.59 -15.30
CA GLU A 20 -36.66 -21.60 -14.07
C GLU A 20 -35.87 -20.98 -12.91
N LEU A 21 -35.98 -19.66 -12.75
CA LEU A 21 -35.42 -18.95 -11.60
C LEU A 21 -36.39 -19.01 -10.40
N PRO A 22 -35.99 -19.60 -9.25
CA PRO A 22 -36.80 -19.61 -8.04
C PRO A 22 -37.15 -18.19 -7.57
N SER A 23 -38.38 -17.97 -7.12
CA SER A 23 -38.81 -16.64 -6.62
C SER A 23 -37.96 -16.14 -5.46
N SER A 24 -37.48 -17.03 -4.58
CA SER A 24 -36.58 -16.70 -3.48
C SER A 24 -35.21 -16.16 -3.91
N TRP A 25 -34.86 -16.28 -5.19
CA TRP A 25 -33.62 -15.73 -5.75
C TRP A 25 -33.83 -14.33 -6.33
N LEU A 26 -35.06 -13.96 -6.65
CA LEU A 26 -35.42 -12.82 -7.49
C LEU A 26 -35.80 -11.57 -6.70
N THR A 27 -35.33 -11.46 -5.45
CA THR A 27 -35.48 -10.25 -4.64
C THR A 27 -34.13 -9.87 -4.06
N SER A 28 -33.69 -8.65 -4.35
CA SER A 28 -32.43 -8.08 -3.86
C SER A 28 -32.70 -6.95 -2.86
N ILE A 29 -31.94 -6.92 -1.77
CA ILE A 29 -32.10 -5.91 -0.71
C ILE A 29 -31.12 -4.78 -0.92
N ILE A 30 -31.61 -3.58 -1.21
CA ILE A 30 -30.80 -2.38 -1.36
C ILE A 30 -30.54 -1.75 0.00
N ILE A 31 -29.26 -1.54 0.31
CA ILE A 31 -28.78 -0.78 1.47
C ILE A 31 -28.03 0.45 0.99
N ALA A 32 -28.25 1.58 1.65
CA ALA A 32 -27.59 2.84 1.35
C ALA A 32 -26.40 3.07 2.30
N VAL A 33 -25.18 3.17 1.76
CA VAL A 33 -23.97 3.49 2.53
C VAL A 33 -23.62 4.98 2.33
N PRO A 34 -23.53 5.79 3.40
CA PRO A 34 -23.23 7.21 3.26
C PRO A 34 -21.83 7.44 2.68
N LYS A 35 -21.71 8.39 1.74
CA LYS A 35 -20.41 8.83 1.23
C LYS A 35 -19.71 9.64 2.33
N PRO A 36 -18.44 9.34 2.66
CA PRO A 36 -17.72 10.06 3.70
C PRO A 36 -17.68 11.58 3.46
N GLY A 37 -17.91 12.37 4.52
CA GLY A 37 -17.79 13.83 4.50
C GLY A 37 -18.85 14.55 3.65
N LYS A 38 -19.93 13.87 3.27
CA LYS A 38 -21.06 14.45 2.53
C LYS A 38 -22.29 14.56 3.43
N ASP A 39 -23.16 15.50 3.09
CA ASP A 39 -24.40 15.76 3.81
C ASP A 39 -25.30 14.51 3.81
N PRO A 40 -25.61 13.91 4.98
CA PRO A 40 -26.43 12.71 5.08
C PRO A 40 -27.92 12.96 4.79
N THR A 41 -28.36 14.22 4.70
CA THR A 41 -29.77 14.52 4.37
C THR A 41 -30.07 14.40 2.88
N ASN A 42 -29.03 14.36 2.04
CA ASN A 42 -29.18 14.25 0.59
C ASN A 42 -29.03 12.79 0.12
N PRO A 43 -30.06 12.17 -0.47
CA PRO A 43 -30.00 10.79 -0.98
C PRO A 43 -28.88 10.54 -2.01
N ALA A 44 -28.52 11.55 -2.82
CA ALA A 44 -27.44 11.44 -3.81
C ALA A 44 -26.06 11.25 -3.16
N ASN A 45 -25.95 11.53 -1.87
CA ASN A 45 -24.74 11.32 -1.08
C ASN A 45 -24.62 9.89 -0.53
N TYR A 46 -25.51 8.97 -0.90
CA TYR A 46 -25.38 7.56 -0.57
C TYR A 46 -24.87 6.75 -1.75
N ARG A 47 -24.24 5.61 -1.45
CA ARG A 47 -23.97 4.53 -2.41
C ARG A 47 -24.97 3.42 -2.14
N ALA A 48 -25.84 3.15 -3.12
CA ALA A 48 -26.72 2.00 -3.08
C ALA A 48 -25.90 0.72 -3.32
N ILE A 49 -26.10 -0.28 -2.47
CA ILE A 49 -25.55 -1.62 -2.61
C ILE A 49 -26.72 -2.59 -2.59
N ALA A 50 -26.86 -3.42 -3.62
CA ALA A 50 -27.90 -4.44 -3.65
C ALA A 50 -27.33 -5.78 -3.16
N LEU A 51 -28.02 -6.39 -2.20
CA LEU A 51 -27.70 -7.68 -1.61
C LEU A 51 -28.59 -8.75 -2.26
N GLU A 52 -28.01 -9.41 -3.25
CA GLU A 52 -28.63 -10.52 -3.97
C GLU A 52 -28.60 -11.82 -3.16
N SER A 53 -29.53 -12.75 -3.47
CA SER A 53 -29.47 -14.13 -2.99
C SER A 53 -28.08 -14.75 -3.21
N CYS A 54 -27.46 -15.28 -2.15
CA CYS A 54 -26.15 -15.91 -2.25
C CYS A 54 -26.12 -17.09 -3.24
N ILE A 55 -27.26 -17.81 -3.36
CA ILE A 55 -27.37 -18.94 -4.28
C ILE A 55 -27.37 -18.47 -5.73
N LEU A 56 -28.14 -17.40 -6.02
CA LEU A 56 -28.16 -16.80 -7.34
C LEU A 56 -26.81 -16.19 -7.70
N LYS A 57 -26.19 -15.46 -6.77
CA LYS A 57 -24.86 -14.88 -6.95
C LYS A 57 -23.83 -15.94 -7.30
N PHE A 58 -23.90 -17.12 -6.68
CA PHE A 58 -23.02 -18.23 -6.99
C PHE A 58 -23.32 -18.85 -8.37
N ALA A 59 -24.59 -19.01 -8.74
CA ALA A 59 -24.97 -19.47 -10.08
C ALA A 59 -24.51 -18.50 -11.18
N SER A 60 -24.74 -17.20 -10.97
CA SER A 60 -24.28 -16.10 -11.82
C SER A 60 -22.76 -16.13 -12.00
N LEU A 61 -21.99 -16.30 -10.92
CA LEU A 61 -20.52 -16.41 -10.99
C LEU A 61 -20.06 -17.55 -11.91
N LEU A 62 -20.67 -18.74 -11.79
CA LEU A 62 -20.30 -19.90 -12.61
C LEU A 62 -20.58 -19.67 -14.10
N LEU A 63 -21.72 -19.04 -14.42
CA LEU A 63 -22.04 -18.70 -15.80
C LEU A 63 -21.19 -17.56 -16.34
N HIS A 64 -20.89 -16.57 -15.50
CA HIS A 64 -20.01 -15.46 -15.81
C HIS A 64 -18.59 -15.93 -16.16
N GLN A 65 -18.05 -16.92 -15.44
CA GLN A 65 -16.75 -17.51 -15.79
C GLN A 65 -16.74 -18.11 -17.21
N LYS A 66 -17.82 -18.77 -17.62
CA LYS A 66 -17.97 -19.28 -18.99
C LYS A 66 -18.07 -18.15 -20.01
N LEU A 67 -18.86 -17.12 -19.72
CA LEU A 67 -18.96 -15.92 -20.56
C LEU A 67 -17.59 -15.27 -20.78
N CYS A 68 -16.83 -15.03 -19.71
CA CYS A 68 -15.50 -14.44 -19.80
C CYS A 68 -14.53 -15.23 -20.66
N HIS A 69 -14.59 -16.57 -20.60
CA HIS A 69 -13.78 -17.42 -21.47
C HIS A 69 -14.13 -17.19 -22.94
N SER A 70 -15.40 -17.25 -23.32
CA SER A 70 -15.84 -17.02 -24.70
C SER A 70 -15.56 -15.59 -25.20
N LEU A 71 -15.74 -14.56 -24.35
CA LEU A 71 -15.49 -13.17 -24.73
C LEU A 71 -13.99 -12.88 -24.93
N SER A 72 -13.11 -13.58 -24.20
CA SER A 72 -11.66 -13.38 -24.32
C SER A 72 -11.13 -13.78 -25.70
N GLU A 73 -11.76 -14.78 -26.34
CA GLU A 73 -11.39 -15.24 -27.68
C GLU A 73 -11.85 -14.27 -28.78
N ALA A 74 -12.94 -13.54 -28.55
CA ALA A 74 -13.55 -12.63 -29.52
C ALA A 74 -12.98 -11.20 -29.51
N ASN A 75 -12.08 -10.87 -28.57
CA ASN A 75 -11.47 -9.55 -28.39
C ASN A 75 -12.47 -8.36 -28.40
N ILE A 76 -13.63 -8.54 -27.76
CA ILE A 76 -14.75 -7.57 -27.79
C ILE A 76 -14.44 -6.29 -27.01
N ILE A 77 -13.67 -6.40 -25.92
CA ILE A 77 -13.40 -5.27 -25.04
C ILE A 77 -12.18 -4.50 -25.56
N PRO A 78 -12.32 -3.21 -25.93
CA PRO A 78 -11.26 -2.44 -26.56
C PRO A 78 -10.04 -2.30 -25.64
N PRO A 79 -8.83 -2.09 -26.19
CA PRO A 79 -7.61 -1.92 -25.40
C PRO A 79 -7.62 -0.65 -24.52
N SER A 80 -8.46 0.35 -24.83
CA SER A 80 -8.69 1.54 -24.01
C SER A 80 -9.30 1.22 -22.64
N GLN A 81 -10.09 0.14 -22.55
CA GLN A 81 -10.79 -0.27 -21.34
C GLN A 81 -9.91 -1.17 -20.46
N ASN A 82 -9.58 -0.68 -19.26
CA ASN A 82 -8.73 -1.38 -18.30
C ASN A 82 -9.50 -1.87 -17.06
N GLY A 83 -10.65 -1.28 -16.75
CA GLY A 83 -11.45 -1.65 -15.57
C GLY A 83 -12.05 -3.04 -15.71
N PHE A 84 -12.14 -3.77 -14.59
CA PHE A 84 -12.81 -5.08 -14.50
C PHE A 84 -12.32 -6.16 -15.49
N ARG A 85 -11.05 -6.10 -15.91
CA ARG A 85 -10.45 -7.10 -16.81
C ARG A 85 -9.42 -7.97 -16.08
N PRO A 86 -9.43 -9.29 -16.31
CA PRO A 86 -8.38 -10.16 -15.78
C PRO A 86 -7.04 -9.82 -16.42
N GLY A 87 -5.97 -9.75 -15.61
CA GLY A 87 -4.62 -9.42 -16.09
C GLY A 87 -4.35 -7.92 -16.28
N TYR A 88 -5.36 -7.05 -16.12
CA TYR A 88 -5.21 -5.59 -16.19
C TYR A 88 -5.09 -5.02 -14.77
N ARG A 89 -3.98 -4.34 -14.47
CA ARG A 89 -3.74 -3.75 -13.15
C ARG A 89 -4.33 -2.35 -13.07
N THR A 90 -4.70 -1.93 -11.86
CA THR A 90 -5.29 -0.60 -11.59
C THR A 90 -4.42 0.55 -12.09
N ASN A 91 -3.10 0.46 -11.94
CA ASN A 91 -2.18 1.55 -12.29
C ASN A 91 -1.86 1.65 -13.80
N ASN A 92 -2.34 0.73 -14.63
CA ASN A 92 -2.03 0.70 -16.07
C ASN A 92 -2.41 2.02 -16.76
N ASN A 93 -3.65 2.48 -16.61
CA ASN A 93 -4.10 3.73 -17.26
C ASN A 93 -3.33 4.94 -16.75
N ALA A 94 -3.01 4.99 -15.45
CA ALA A 94 -2.21 6.07 -14.89
C ALA A 94 -0.75 6.03 -15.40
N PHE A 95 -0.19 4.84 -15.63
CA PHE A 95 1.11 4.64 -16.27
C PHE A 95 1.13 5.03 -17.75
N ILE A 96 0.09 4.65 -18.50
CA ILE A 96 -0.08 5.05 -19.89
C ILE A 96 -0.21 6.58 -19.96
N LEU A 97 -1.08 7.17 -19.14
CA LEU A 97 -1.27 8.61 -19.08
C LEU A 97 0.03 9.36 -18.75
N ARG A 98 0.77 8.91 -17.73
CA ARG A 98 2.10 9.44 -17.40
C ARG A 98 3.03 9.38 -18.63
N THR A 99 3.06 8.25 -19.33
CA THR A 99 3.92 8.06 -20.49
C THR A 99 3.54 8.98 -21.66
N LEU A 100 2.23 9.20 -21.89
CA LEU A 100 1.75 10.16 -22.88
C LEU A 100 2.22 11.58 -22.54
N ILE A 101 2.13 11.97 -21.26
CA ILE A 101 2.63 13.27 -20.78
C ILE A 101 4.15 13.39 -20.98
N ASP A 102 4.93 12.39 -20.55
CA ASP A 102 6.39 12.36 -20.69
C ASP A 102 6.80 12.45 -22.17
N LYS A 103 6.13 11.69 -23.05
CA LYS A 103 6.35 11.72 -24.50
C LYS A 103 6.03 13.10 -25.08
N SER A 104 4.86 13.66 -24.82
CA SER A 104 4.49 14.98 -25.34
C SER A 104 5.45 16.07 -24.85
N HIS A 105 5.86 16.02 -23.58
CA HIS A 105 6.87 16.95 -23.06
C HIS A 105 8.20 16.83 -23.81
N SER A 106 8.66 15.63 -24.15
CA SER A 106 9.88 15.43 -24.94
C SER A 106 9.82 16.02 -26.36
N LEU A 107 8.61 16.17 -26.89
CA LEU A 107 8.35 16.78 -28.20
C LEU A 107 8.07 18.29 -28.11
N GLY A 108 7.99 18.87 -26.90
CA GLY A 108 7.56 20.25 -26.69
C GLY A 108 6.05 20.48 -26.88
N ASP A 109 5.27 19.40 -27.00
CA ASP A 109 3.82 19.45 -27.19
C ASP A 109 3.08 19.64 -25.85
N SER A 110 1.93 20.29 -25.93
CA SER A 110 0.98 20.37 -24.81
C SER A 110 0.03 19.18 -24.83
N VAL A 111 -0.52 18.83 -23.66
CA VAL A 111 -1.50 17.75 -23.51
C VAL A 111 -2.73 18.28 -22.79
N TYR A 112 -3.84 18.38 -23.51
CA TYR A 112 -5.15 18.72 -22.98
C TYR A 112 -5.86 17.41 -22.62
N LEU A 113 -6.30 17.32 -21.37
CA LEU A 113 -7.04 16.18 -20.83
C LEU A 113 -8.43 16.62 -20.37
N ALA A 114 -9.43 15.80 -20.64
CA ALA A 114 -10.74 15.91 -20.00
C ALA A 114 -11.04 14.62 -19.23
N PHE A 115 -11.24 14.76 -17.93
CA PHE A 115 -11.76 13.70 -17.06
C PHE A 115 -13.27 13.83 -17.07
N VAL A 116 -13.96 12.82 -17.60
CA VAL A 116 -15.41 12.85 -17.80
C VAL A 116 -16.08 11.78 -16.94
N ASP A 117 -17.24 12.12 -16.37
CA ASP A 117 -18.02 11.26 -15.46
C ASP A 117 -19.39 10.97 -16.07
N ILE A 118 -19.83 9.71 -15.98
CA ILE A 118 -21.18 9.28 -16.37
C ILE A 118 -22.04 9.20 -15.11
N SER A 119 -23.16 9.92 -15.10
CA SER A 119 -24.07 9.94 -13.97
C SER A 119 -24.71 8.56 -13.74
N ASN A 120 -24.43 7.98 -12.58
CA ASN A 120 -24.96 6.68 -12.15
C ASN A 120 -24.76 5.57 -13.20
N ALA A 121 -23.59 5.50 -13.83
CA ALA A 121 -23.26 4.59 -14.93
C ALA A 121 -23.91 3.18 -14.85
N PHE A 122 -23.68 2.45 -13.76
CA PHE A 122 -24.20 1.10 -13.57
C PHE A 122 -25.74 1.07 -13.45
N PRO A 123 -26.36 1.82 -12.51
CA PRO A 123 -27.82 1.94 -12.46
C PRO A 123 -28.49 2.52 -13.70
N SER A 124 -27.80 3.33 -14.51
CA SER A 124 -28.39 4.01 -15.68
C SER A 124 -28.21 3.26 -17.00
N THR A 125 -27.50 2.13 -16.99
CA THR A 125 -27.25 1.33 -18.20
C THR A 125 -28.57 0.90 -18.86
N ASN A 126 -28.80 1.28 -20.12
CA ASN A 126 -30.01 0.89 -20.83
C ASN A 126 -29.98 -0.61 -21.16
N GLN A 127 -30.89 -1.39 -20.59
CA GLN A 127 -30.92 -2.84 -20.74
C GLN A 127 -31.19 -3.28 -22.19
N ASN A 128 -32.09 -2.60 -22.91
CA ASN A 128 -32.38 -2.94 -24.30
C ASN A 128 -31.14 -2.73 -25.20
N SER A 129 -30.43 -1.62 -25.03
CA SER A 129 -29.17 -1.36 -25.72
C SER A 129 -28.10 -2.39 -25.37
N LEU A 130 -28.01 -2.82 -24.10
CA LEU A 130 -27.12 -3.91 -23.69
C LEU A 130 -27.45 -5.23 -24.39
N TRP A 131 -28.74 -5.62 -24.44
CA TRP A 131 -29.16 -6.87 -25.08
C TRP A 131 -28.86 -6.88 -26.58
N LEU A 132 -29.14 -5.78 -27.28
CA LEU A 132 -28.82 -5.63 -28.70
C LEU A 132 -27.31 -5.73 -28.97
N LYS A 133 -26.47 -5.14 -28.11
CA LYS A 133 -25.01 -5.25 -28.22
C LYS A 133 -24.52 -6.69 -28.00
N LEU A 134 -25.04 -7.35 -26.98
CA LEU A 134 -24.69 -8.74 -26.68
C LEU A 134 -25.06 -9.68 -27.84
N GLU A 135 -26.26 -9.51 -28.40
CA GLU A 135 -26.70 -10.24 -29.59
C GLU A 135 -25.81 -9.96 -30.80
N ALA A 136 -25.45 -8.69 -31.03
CA ALA A 136 -24.53 -8.30 -32.12
C ALA A 136 -23.12 -8.91 -31.97
N TYR A 137 -22.67 -9.15 -30.74
CA TYR A 137 -21.44 -9.89 -30.46
C TYR A 137 -21.61 -11.43 -30.48
N GLY A 138 -22.77 -11.92 -30.90
CA GLY A 138 -23.06 -13.35 -31.08
C GLY A 138 -23.56 -14.06 -29.82
N LEU A 139 -23.79 -13.35 -28.71
CA LEU A 139 -24.34 -13.94 -27.50
C LEU A 139 -25.84 -14.21 -27.68
N THR A 140 -26.17 -15.47 -27.97
CA THR A 140 -27.54 -15.92 -28.23
C THR A 140 -27.87 -17.20 -27.46
N GLY A 141 -29.12 -17.66 -27.56
CA GLY A 141 -29.58 -18.92 -26.98
C GLY A 141 -29.77 -18.89 -25.47
N GLN A 142 -29.67 -20.06 -24.84
CA GLN A 142 -30.15 -20.27 -23.46
C GLN A 142 -29.50 -19.36 -22.42
N TYR A 143 -28.21 -19.05 -22.55
CA TYR A 143 -27.54 -18.13 -21.62
C TYR A 143 -28.08 -16.69 -21.74
N PHE A 144 -28.27 -16.23 -22.97
CA PHE A 144 -28.84 -14.92 -23.26
C PHE A 144 -30.27 -14.80 -22.72
N ASP A 145 -31.09 -15.82 -22.96
CA ASP A 145 -32.47 -15.88 -22.46
C ASP A 145 -32.54 -15.94 -20.92
N TRP A 146 -31.59 -16.65 -20.30
CA TRP A 146 -31.47 -16.70 -18.84
C TRP A 146 -31.13 -15.33 -18.25
N LEU A 147 -30.16 -14.60 -18.83
CA LEU A 147 -29.83 -13.24 -18.40
C LEU A 147 -31.03 -12.29 -18.53
N ARG A 148 -31.73 -12.33 -19.66
CA ARG A 148 -32.93 -11.49 -19.87
C ARG A 148 -34.06 -11.84 -18.89
N SER A 149 -34.28 -13.12 -18.63
CA SER A 149 -35.25 -13.62 -17.64
C SER A 149 -34.89 -13.15 -16.22
N LEU A 150 -33.61 -13.24 -15.86
CA LEU A 150 -33.11 -12.76 -14.58
C LEU A 150 -33.39 -11.26 -14.38
N TYR A 151 -32.99 -10.43 -15.35
CA TYR A 151 -33.15 -8.98 -15.25
C TYR A 151 -34.62 -8.55 -15.24
N SER A 152 -35.46 -9.14 -16.10
CA SER A 152 -36.89 -8.79 -16.18
C SER A 152 -37.71 -9.20 -14.97
N ARG A 153 -37.26 -10.22 -14.22
CA ARG A 153 -37.97 -10.74 -13.04
C ARG A 153 -37.38 -10.27 -11.72
N MET A 154 -36.18 -9.69 -11.72
CA MET A 154 -35.54 -9.20 -10.50
C MET A 154 -36.38 -8.08 -9.86
N THR A 155 -36.65 -8.22 -8.58
CA THR A 155 -37.31 -7.22 -7.74
C THR A 155 -36.36 -6.71 -6.67
N TYR A 156 -36.63 -5.52 -6.16
CA TYR A 156 -35.81 -4.86 -5.16
C TYR A 156 -36.66 -4.35 -4.01
N VAL A 157 -36.07 -4.36 -2.82
CA VAL A 157 -36.57 -3.68 -1.61
C VAL A 157 -35.49 -2.80 -1.04
N ILE A 158 -35.85 -1.65 -0.48
CA ILE A 158 -34.91 -0.78 0.25
C ILE A 158 -34.98 -1.13 1.73
N SER A 159 -33.82 -1.42 2.33
CA SER A 159 -33.69 -1.63 3.77
C SER A 159 -33.14 -0.37 4.43
N HIS A 160 -33.91 0.19 5.36
CA HIS A 160 -33.52 1.34 6.16
C HIS A 160 -34.00 1.18 7.61
N GLU A 161 -33.08 1.26 8.58
CA GLU A 161 -33.39 1.17 10.01
C GLU A 161 -34.30 -0.02 10.39
N GLY A 162 -34.04 -1.20 9.82
CA GLY A 162 -34.82 -2.41 10.08
C GLY A 162 -36.16 -2.51 9.35
N HIS A 163 -36.54 -1.49 8.58
CA HIS A 163 -37.75 -1.48 7.75
C HIS A 163 -37.43 -1.79 6.29
N LEU A 164 -38.38 -2.45 5.61
CA LEU A 164 -38.32 -2.72 4.18
C LEU A 164 -39.36 -1.90 3.42
N SER A 165 -38.98 -1.35 2.27
CA SER A 165 -39.94 -0.73 1.35
C SER A 165 -40.86 -1.77 0.69
N THR A 166 -41.85 -1.28 -0.05
CA THR A 166 -42.54 -2.11 -1.04
C THR A 166 -41.58 -2.61 -2.10
N ASN A 167 -41.89 -3.78 -2.69
CA ASN A 167 -41.18 -4.30 -3.84
C ASN A 167 -41.30 -3.36 -5.04
N PHE A 168 -40.22 -3.19 -5.78
CA PHE A 168 -40.23 -2.52 -7.08
C PHE A 168 -39.31 -3.23 -8.07
N GLN A 169 -39.41 -2.90 -9.35
CA GLN A 169 -38.54 -3.41 -10.41
C GLN A 169 -37.69 -2.30 -11.00
N ALA A 170 -36.47 -2.63 -11.40
CA ALA A 170 -35.59 -1.69 -12.08
C ALA A 170 -35.86 -1.72 -13.60
N MET A 171 -36.17 -0.56 -14.17
CA MET A 171 -36.41 -0.41 -15.62
C MET A 171 -35.12 -0.27 -16.43
N CYS A 172 -34.00 -0.02 -15.75
CA CYS A 172 -32.67 0.11 -16.32
C CYS A 172 -31.62 -0.37 -15.32
N GLY A 173 -30.38 -0.41 -15.78
CA GLY A 173 -29.20 -0.71 -15.00
C GLY A 173 -28.78 -2.17 -15.07
N VAL A 174 -27.51 -2.38 -14.76
CA VAL A 174 -26.95 -3.70 -14.45
C VAL A 174 -27.15 -4.05 -12.97
N LEU A 175 -27.22 -5.34 -12.64
CA LEU A 175 -27.47 -5.81 -11.28
C LEU A 175 -26.34 -5.39 -10.33
N MET A 176 -26.62 -4.45 -9.44
CA MET A 176 -25.63 -3.96 -8.48
C MET A 176 -25.15 -5.10 -7.56
N GLY A 177 -23.85 -5.37 -7.55
CA GLY A 177 -23.26 -6.40 -6.69
C GLY A 177 -23.28 -7.83 -7.26
N ASP A 178 -23.84 -8.02 -8.46
CA ASP A 178 -23.76 -9.28 -9.22
C ASP A 178 -22.37 -9.43 -9.88
N PRO A 179 -21.77 -10.64 -9.89
CA PRO A 179 -20.46 -10.90 -10.47
C PRO A 179 -20.33 -10.60 -11.97
N SER A 180 -21.41 -10.70 -12.74
CA SER A 180 -21.38 -10.52 -14.20
C SER A 180 -21.49 -9.05 -14.63
N SER A 181 -22.11 -8.21 -13.79
CA SER A 181 -22.40 -6.81 -14.09
C SER A 181 -21.20 -5.96 -14.51
N PRO A 182 -19.99 -6.09 -13.90
CA PRO A 182 -18.81 -5.36 -14.36
C PRO A 182 -18.42 -5.68 -15.81
N THR A 183 -18.56 -6.93 -16.24
CA THR A 183 -18.28 -7.34 -17.62
C THR A 183 -19.39 -6.92 -18.57
N LEU A 184 -20.66 -6.99 -18.14
CA LEU A 184 -21.78 -6.46 -18.91
C LEU A 184 -21.65 -4.94 -19.13
N TRP A 185 -21.15 -4.20 -18.13
CA TRP A 185 -20.79 -2.79 -18.29
C TRP A 185 -19.69 -2.58 -19.34
N ASN A 186 -18.62 -3.37 -19.28
CA ASN A 186 -17.54 -3.25 -20.27
C ASN A 186 -18.02 -3.56 -21.70
N ILE A 187 -18.91 -4.54 -21.89
CA ILE A 187 -19.51 -4.85 -23.20
C ILE A 187 -20.48 -3.74 -23.63
N PHE A 188 -21.20 -3.15 -22.68
CA PHE A 188 -22.04 -1.99 -22.99
C PHE A 188 -21.18 -0.84 -23.51
N LEU A 189 -20.07 -0.53 -22.84
CA LEU A 189 -19.21 0.59 -23.22
C LEU A 189 -18.30 0.27 -24.41
N SER A 190 -18.06 -0.99 -24.75
CA SER A 190 -17.10 -1.41 -25.80
C SER A 190 -17.38 -0.84 -27.19
N THR A 191 -18.59 -0.35 -27.44
CA THR A 191 -18.94 0.30 -28.71
C THR A 191 -18.54 1.78 -28.77
N PHE A 192 -18.04 2.35 -27.67
CA PHE A 192 -17.53 3.72 -27.65
C PHE A 192 -16.21 3.78 -28.42
N HIS A 193 -16.21 4.56 -29.50
CA HIS A 193 -15.02 4.79 -30.33
C HIS A 193 -14.95 6.26 -30.70
N LEU A 194 -13.74 6.81 -30.63
CA LEU A 194 -13.43 8.13 -31.17
C LEU A 194 -12.78 7.97 -32.54
N TRP A 195 -13.20 8.79 -33.48
CA TRP A 195 -12.55 8.88 -34.78
C TRP A 195 -11.17 9.51 -34.64
N HIS A 196 -10.22 9.02 -35.42
CA HIS A 196 -8.87 9.55 -35.43
C HIS A 196 -8.86 11.05 -35.70
N ASP A 197 -8.17 11.78 -34.84
CA ASP A 197 -7.89 13.20 -34.98
C ASP A 197 -6.39 13.43 -35.19
N PRO A 198 -5.96 14.30 -36.13
CA PRO A 198 -4.54 14.61 -36.32
C PRO A 198 -3.86 15.17 -35.06
N SER A 199 -4.63 15.73 -34.13
CA SER A 199 -4.14 16.23 -32.84
C SER A 199 -4.12 15.18 -31.73
N ASP A 200 -4.43 13.92 -32.04
CA ASP A 200 -4.32 12.83 -31.08
C ASP A 200 -2.87 12.56 -30.66
N ILE A 201 -2.74 11.88 -29.53
CA ILE A 201 -1.44 11.48 -28.99
C ILE A 201 -1.15 10.07 -29.47
N GLU A 202 -0.01 9.90 -30.13
CA GLU A 202 0.45 8.61 -30.62
C GLU A 202 1.32 7.91 -29.56
N LEU A 203 1.17 6.60 -29.42
CA LEU A 203 1.96 5.71 -28.58
C LEU A 203 2.45 4.53 -29.43
N MET A 204 3.74 4.57 -29.82
CA MET A 204 4.37 3.52 -30.63
C MET A 204 3.59 3.15 -31.90
N GLY A 205 3.17 4.14 -32.69
CA GLY A 205 2.38 3.95 -33.90
C GLY A 205 0.88 3.73 -33.68
N ILE A 206 0.40 3.65 -32.44
CA ILE A 206 -1.02 3.52 -32.10
C ILE A 206 -1.56 4.84 -31.56
N ILE A 207 -2.75 5.22 -31.99
CA ILE A 207 -3.39 6.46 -31.58
C ILE A 207 -4.16 6.23 -30.28
N VAL A 208 -3.89 7.04 -29.27
CA VAL A 208 -4.53 6.95 -27.95
C VAL A 208 -5.31 8.24 -27.68
N SER A 209 -6.57 8.26 -28.13
CA SER A 209 -7.48 9.41 -27.94
C SER A 209 -8.17 9.40 -26.57
N HIS A 210 -8.29 8.22 -25.94
CA HIS A 210 -8.92 8.06 -24.62
C HIS A 210 -8.44 6.81 -23.86
N LEU A 211 -8.66 6.82 -22.55
CA LEU A 211 -8.45 5.70 -21.62
C LEU A 211 -9.67 5.55 -20.74
N GLU A 212 -10.09 4.30 -20.48
CA GLU A 212 -11.26 3.99 -19.66
C GLU A 212 -10.86 3.05 -18.52
N HIS A 213 -11.28 3.39 -17.31
CA HIS A 213 -11.18 2.53 -16.13
C HIS A 213 -12.58 2.29 -15.60
N ALA A 214 -13.29 1.34 -16.22
CA ALA A 214 -14.73 1.20 -16.10
C ALA A 214 -15.45 2.47 -16.56
N ASP A 215 -16.10 3.19 -15.66
CA ASP A 215 -16.82 4.45 -15.90
C ASP A 215 -15.95 5.71 -15.76
N ASP A 216 -14.76 5.60 -15.14
CA ASP A 216 -13.78 6.69 -15.10
C ASP A 216 -13.09 6.82 -16.46
N ILE A 217 -13.37 7.88 -17.22
CA ILE A 217 -12.86 8.07 -18.59
C ILE A 217 -12.00 9.32 -18.68
N VAL A 218 -10.87 9.21 -19.38
CA VAL A 218 -9.98 10.33 -19.72
C VAL A 218 -9.87 10.44 -21.22
N LEU A 219 -10.23 11.60 -21.75
CA LEU A 219 -10.04 11.98 -23.15
C LEU A 219 -8.78 12.83 -23.25
N GLY A 220 -7.97 12.63 -24.29
CA GLY A 220 -6.71 13.34 -24.50
C GLY A 220 -6.59 13.92 -25.90
N SER A 221 -5.93 15.06 -26.03
CA SER A 221 -5.52 15.63 -27.31
C SER A 221 -4.36 16.62 -27.12
N ARG A 222 -3.56 16.84 -28.15
CA ARG A 222 -2.50 17.84 -28.17
C ARG A 222 -3.03 19.28 -28.33
N THR A 223 -4.29 19.43 -28.73
CA THR A 223 -4.93 20.74 -28.93
C THR A 223 -6.28 20.84 -28.22
N ALA A 224 -6.63 22.05 -27.80
CA ALA A 224 -7.94 22.33 -27.20
C ALA A 224 -9.10 22.02 -28.18
N HIS A 225 -8.89 22.31 -29.47
CA HIS A 225 -9.91 22.03 -30.50
C HIS A 225 -10.12 20.53 -30.71
N GLY A 226 -9.06 19.73 -30.74
CA GLY A 226 -9.16 18.27 -30.79
C GLY A 226 -9.89 17.71 -29.58
N LEU A 227 -9.53 18.16 -28.37
CA LEU A 227 -10.23 17.73 -27.15
C LEU A 227 -11.72 18.12 -27.18
N GLN A 228 -12.08 19.30 -27.70
CA GLN A 228 -13.48 19.69 -27.86
C GLN A 228 -14.24 18.74 -28.80
N ARG A 229 -13.62 18.25 -29.87
CA ARG A 229 -14.23 17.26 -30.77
C ARG A 229 -14.44 15.94 -30.04
N HIS A 230 -13.49 15.49 -29.22
CA HIS A 230 -13.66 14.29 -28.39
C HIS A 230 -14.81 14.44 -27.39
N LEU A 231 -14.92 15.58 -26.71
CA LEU A 231 -16.02 15.85 -25.78
C LEU A 231 -17.39 15.79 -26.47
N ARG A 232 -17.50 16.35 -27.68
CA ARG A 232 -18.74 16.27 -28.47
C ARG A 232 -19.05 14.84 -28.88
N ALA A 233 -18.05 14.08 -29.35
CA ALA A 233 -18.23 12.68 -29.74
C ALA A 233 -18.65 11.81 -28.54
N PHE A 234 -18.03 12.00 -27.38
CA PHE A 234 -18.40 11.34 -26.13
C PHE A 234 -19.84 11.68 -25.70
N GLN A 235 -20.23 12.96 -25.78
CA GLN A 235 -21.60 13.38 -25.49
C GLN A 235 -22.60 12.72 -26.45
N THR A 236 -22.33 12.70 -27.76
CA THR A 236 -23.18 12.04 -28.76
C THR A 236 -23.31 10.55 -28.48
N TYR A 237 -22.21 9.86 -28.14
CA TYR A 237 -22.25 8.47 -27.75
C TYR A 237 -23.14 8.23 -26.53
N CYS A 238 -22.99 9.05 -25.48
CA CYS A 238 -23.80 8.93 -24.28
C CYS A 238 -25.29 9.12 -24.60
N LEU A 239 -25.65 10.15 -25.39
CA LEU A 239 -27.03 10.40 -25.80
C LEU A 239 -27.64 9.22 -26.57
N HIS A 240 -26.91 8.66 -27.55
CA HIS A 240 -27.37 7.50 -28.31
C HIS A 240 -27.57 6.24 -27.46
N ASN A 241 -26.85 6.14 -26.34
CA ASN A 241 -26.91 5.00 -25.42
C ASN A 241 -27.76 5.29 -24.17
N ASN A 242 -28.53 6.38 -24.16
CA ASN A 242 -29.36 6.82 -23.02
C ASN A 242 -28.56 6.99 -21.71
N LEU A 243 -27.29 7.38 -21.82
CA LEU A 243 -26.44 7.75 -20.69
C LEU A 243 -26.47 9.26 -20.48
N THR A 244 -26.39 9.67 -19.22
CA THR A 244 -26.32 11.09 -18.84
C THR A 244 -24.90 11.44 -18.38
N VAL A 245 -24.29 12.43 -19.03
CA VAL A 245 -22.96 12.92 -18.65
C VAL A 245 -23.06 13.87 -17.46
N SER A 246 -22.11 13.80 -16.52
CA SER A 246 -22.03 14.68 -15.35
C SER A 246 -21.03 15.81 -15.56
N ALA A 247 -21.45 16.91 -16.19
CA ALA A 247 -20.55 18.06 -16.41
C ALA A 247 -20.00 18.65 -15.10
N GLY A 248 -20.80 18.70 -14.04
CA GLY A 248 -20.36 19.20 -12.71
C GLY A 248 -19.35 18.30 -11.98
N LYS A 249 -19.12 17.08 -12.47
CA LYS A 249 -18.07 16.17 -12.00
C LYS A 249 -17.03 15.87 -13.09
N SER A 250 -17.07 16.63 -14.19
CA SER A 250 -16.09 16.53 -15.26
C SER A 250 -15.20 17.75 -15.20
N TRP A 251 -13.92 17.59 -15.54
CA TRP A 251 -12.96 18.68 -15.46
C TRP A 251 -11.82 18.52 -16.45
N LEU A 252 -11.10 19.61 -16.67
CA LEU A 252 -9.98 19.70 -17.59
C LEU A 252 -8.66 19.76 -16.82
N MET A 253 -7.61 19.24 -17.45
CA MET A 253 -6.23 19.38 -16.99
C MET A 253 -5.32 19.61 -18.19
N LEU A 254 -4.28 20.42 -18.01
CA LEU A 254 -3.34 20.77 -19.06
C LEU A 254 -1.91 20.53 -18.60
N PHE A 255 -1.12 19.81 -19.40
CA PHE A 255 0.32 19.68 -19.24
C PHE A 255 1.05 20.34 -20.41
N GLY A 256 2.29 20.79 -20.19
CA GLY A 256 3.10 21.47 -21.20
C GLY A 256 2.92 22.98 -21.18
N HIS A 257 2.83 23.61 -22.35
CA HIS A 257 2.71 25.07 -22.46
C HIS A 257 1.30 25.52 -22.08
N ILE A 258 1.21 26.27 -20.97
CA ILE A 258 -0.05 26.86 -20.53
C ILE A 258 -0.26 28.17 -21.30
N PRO A 259 -1.31 28.28 -22.14
CA PRO A 259 -1.59 29.51 -22.88
C PRO A 259 -1.98 30.64 -21.93
N THR A 260 -1.73 31.89 -22.33
CA THR A 260 -2.09 33.09 -21.55
C THR A 260 -3.58 33.17 -21.25
N THR A 261 -4.42 32.76 -22.21
CA THR A 261 -5.86 32.62 -22.05
C THR A 261 -6.24 31.15 -22.21
N LEU A 262 -6.79 30.55 -21.15
CA LEU A 262 -7.26 29.18 -21.19
C LEU A 262 -8.49 29.06 -22.11
N PRO A 263 -8.53 28.07 -23.01
CA PRO A 263 -9.65 27.87 -23.91
C PRO A 263 -10.88 27.35 -23.16
N ILE A 264 -12.07 27.82 -23.51
CA ILE A 264 -13.32 27.35 -22.91
C ILE A 264 -13.77 26.08 -23.64
N LEU A 265 -13.80 24.95 -22.94
CA LEU A 265 -14.31 23.69 -23.47
C LEU A 265 -15.66 23.35 -22.84
N LEU A 266 -16.59 22.89 -23.68
CA LEU A 266 -17.97 22.61 -23.32
C LEU A 266 -18.27 21.11 -23.33
N LEU A 267 -19.04 20.66 -22.34
CA LEU A 267 -19.63 19.33 -22.26
C LEU A 267 -21.10 19.47 -21.86
N ALA A 268 -22.01 18.95 -22.69
CA ALA A 268 -23.46 19.12 -22.48
C ALA A 268 -23.87 20.60 -22.29
N GLY A 269 -23.26 21.51 -23.06
CA GLY A 269 -23.51 22.96 -22.99
C GLY A 269 -22.90 23.66 -21.77
N THR A 270 -22.23 22.95 -20.87
CA THR A 270 -21.60 23.50 -19.66
C THR A 270 -20.10 23.66 -19.86
N ALA A 271 -19.54 24.81 -19.47
CA ALA A 271 -18.09 25.03 -19.48
C ALA A 271 -17.41 24.21 -18.38
N LEU A 272 -16.39 23.43 -18.76
CA LEU A 272 -15.65 22.60 -17.81
C LEU A 272 -14.54 23.41 -17.12
N PRO A 273 -14.39 23.27 -15.79
CA PRO A 273 -13.32 23.93 -15.05
C PRO A 273 -11.97 23.26 -15.30
N TYR A 274 -10.90 24.05 -15.32
CA TYR A 274 -9.53 23.54 -15.25
C TYR A 274 -9.12 23.30 -13.81
N HIS A 275 -8.51 22.15 -13.56
CA HIS A 275 -7.89 21.82 -12.28
C HIS A 275 -6.39 21.61 -12.47
N ASP A 276 -5.62 22.18 -11.55
CA ASP A 276 -4.18 21.96 -11.45
C ASP A 276 -3.85 20.61 -10.82
N MET A 277 -4.75 20.08 -9.98
CA MET A 277 -4.61 18.81 -9.28
C MET A 277 -5.83 17.92 -9.50
N VAL A 278 -5.60 16.69 -9.97
CA VAL A 278 -6.66 15.72 -10.29
C VAL A 278 -6.30 14.35 -9.71
N ARG A 279 -7.28 13.67 -9.10
CA ARG A 279 -7.15 12.26 -8.73
C ARG A 279 -7.70 11.39 -9.85
N TYR A 280 -6.85 10.57 -10.46
CA TYR A 280 -7.22 9.59 -11.48
C TYR A 280 -6.80 8.19 -11.06
N VAL A 281 -7.77 7.26 -11.01
CA VAL A 281 -7.58 5.85 -10.61
C VAL A 281 -6.78 5.70 -9.30
N GLY A 282 -7.02 6.61 -8.35
CA GLY A 282 -6.38 6.58 -7.03
C GLY A 282 -5.01 7.26 -6.92
N VAL A 283 -4.47 7.86 -7.99
CA VAL A 283 -3.22 8.63 -8.00
C VAL A 283 -3.50 10.10 -8.27
N HIS A 284 -2.83 11.00 -7.54
CA HIS A 284 -2.98 12.45 -7.76
C HIS A 284 -1.93 12.94 -8.75
N PHE A 285 -2.39 13.53 -9.85
CA PHE A 285 -1.59 14.25 -10.83
C PHE A 285 -1.67 15.74 -10.53
N GLN A 286 -0.58 16.46 -10.77
CA GLN A 286 -0.48 17.89 -10.59
C GLN A 286 0.29 18.51 -11.77
N SER A 287 -0.34 19.41 -12.53
CA SER A 287 0.23 19.94 -13.78
C SER A 287 1.21 21.09 -13.57
N THR A 288 0.99 21.90 -12.55
CA THR A 288 1.75 23.14 -12.30
C THR A 288 2.95 22.95 -11.37
N HIS A 289 3.09 21.77 -10.77
CA HIS A 289 4.18 21.46 -9.85
C HIS A 289 5.32 20.72 -10.57
N ARG A 290 6.57 21.03 -10.23
CA ARG A 290 7.77 20.41 -10.85
C ARG A 290 7.71 18.87 -10.81
N HIS A 291 7.28 18.32 -9.68
CA HIS A 291 7.04 16.90 -9.53
C HIS A 291 5.54 16.61 -9.68
N ILE A 292 5.14 15.96 -10.79
CA ILE A 292 3.72 15.77 -11.17
C ILE A 292 2.89 14.97 -10.15
N PHE A 293 3.54 14.26 -9.23
CA PHE A 293 2.87 13.49 -8.18
C PHE A 293 3.04 14.06 -6.76
N ALA A 294 3.48 15.30 -6.58
CA ALA A 294 3.73 15.86 -5.24
C ALA A 294 2.49 15.80 -4.31
N ALA A 295 1.32 16.17 -4.83
CA ALA A 295 0.05 16.05 -4.12
C ALA A 295 -0.29 14.60 -3.70
N HIS A 296 0.23 13.60 -4.42
CA HIS A 296 0.00 12.19 -4.07
C HIS A 296 0.73 11.81 -2.77
N TYR A 297 1.97 12.26 -2.59
CA TYR A 297 2.73 12.01 -1.36
C TYR A 297 2.04 12.63 -0.15
N THR A 298 1.57 13.87 -0.25
CA THR A 298 0.88 14.56 0.85
C THR A 298 -0.44 13.86 1.21
N ALA A 299 -1.27 13.54 0.22
CA ALA A 299 -2.54 12.85 0.43
C ALA A 299 -2.35 11.46 1.09
N LYS A 300 -1.32 10.71 0.68
CA LYS A 300 -1.03 9.38 1.24
C LYS A 300 -0.37 9.44 2.61
N ARG A 301 0.48 10.43 2.86
CA ARG A 301 0.98 10.74 4.21
C ARG A 301 -0.20 10.99 5.16
N ASP A 302 -1.14 11.85 4.79
CA ASP A 302 -2.25 12.23 5.68
C ASP A 302 -3.21 11.07 5.94
N SER A 303 -3.46 10.24 4.92
CA SER A 303 -4.21 8.99 5.06
C SER A 303 -3.49 8.02 6.01
N ALA A 304 -2.18 7.85 5.86
CA ALA A 304 -1.37 6.99 6.71
C ALA A 304 -1.31 7.48 8.17
N ILE A 305 -1.21 8.80 8.39
CA ILE A 305 -1.26 9.41 9.74
C ILE A 305 -2.63 9.17 10.38
N THR A 306 -3.71 9.34 9.61
CA THR A 306 -5.08 9.10 10.10
C THR A 306 -5.27 7.65 10.52
N ALA A 307 -4.84 6.70 9.68
CA ALA A 307 -4.85 5.27 10.01
C ALA A 307 -3.99 4.94 11.23
N ALA A 308 -2.79 5.52 11.34
CA ALA A 308 -1.93 5.36 12.50
C ALA A 308 -2.60 5.89 13.78
N GLY A 309 -3.30 7.03 13.70
CA GLY A 309 -4.11 7.58 14.78
C GLY A 309 -5.23 6.64 15.23
N GLY A 310 -5.87 5.93 14.30
CA GLY A 310 -6.83 4.87 14.61
C GLY A 310 -6.23 3.72 15.42
N ILE A 311 -5.04 3.25 15.04
CA ILE A 311 -4.30 2.21 15.79
C ILE A 311 -3.98 2.72 17.22
N VAL A 312 -3.56 3.98 17.34
CA VAL A 312 -3.34 4.63 18.64
C VAL A 312 -4.61 4.65 19.49
N GLY A 313 -5.76 4.95 18.90
CA GLY A 313 -7.06 4.89 19.58
C GLY A 313 -7.35 3.50 20.14
N CYS A 314 -7.15 2.45 19.34
CA CYS A 314 -7.31 1.06 19.80
C CYS A 314 -6.39 0.72 20.98
N GLU A 315 -5.13 1.16 20.96
CA GLU A 315 -4.21 0.95 22.08
C GLU A 315 -4.69 1.60 23.38
N LEU A 316 -5.29 2.80 23.29
CA LEU A 316 -5.79 3.52 24.45
C LEU A 316 -6.99 2.80 25.10
N ILE A 317 -7.86 2.18 24.29
CA ILE A 317 -9.00 1.39 24.75
C ILE A 317 -8.54 0.12 25.48
N ILE A 318 -7.49 -0.55 24.99
CA ILE A 318 -6.92 -1.75 25.62
C ILE A 318 -6.27 -1.42 26.98
N GLY A 319 -5.85 -0.18 27.21
CA GLY A 319 -5.34 0.28 28.50
C GLY A 319 -3.92 -0.20 28.82
N ARG A 320 -3.67 -0.51 30.11
CA ARG A 320 -2.31 -0.69 30.68
C ARG A 320 -1.48 -1.81 30.05
N ASN A 321 -2.11 -2.80 29.42
CA ASN A 321 -1.37 -3.92 28.82
C ASN A 321 -0.74 -3.58 27.46
N ARG A 322 -1.16 -2.47 26.82
CA ARG A 322 -0.83 -2.11 25.43
C ARG A 322 -1.06 -3.28 24.45
N MET A 323 -1.10 -2.98 23.16
CA MET A 323 -1.29 -4.02 22.16
C MET A 323 -0.03 -4.89 22.03
N ASP A 324 -0.23 -6.19 21.76
CA ASP A 324 0.89 -7.09 21.46
C ASP A 324 1.61 -6.62 20.18
N PRO A 325 2.96 -6.57 20.15
CA PRO A 325 3.70 -6.07 18.99
C PRO A 325 3.39 -6.79 17.68
N SER A 326 3.05 -8.09 17.72
CA SER A 326 2.66 -8.83 16.51
C SER A 326 1.34 -8.34 15.93
N ILE A 327 0.35 -8.05 16.78
CA ILE A 327 -0.94 -7.48 16.39
C ILE A 327 -0.75 -6.04 15.91
N SER A 328 0.04 -5.22 16.61
CA SER A 328 0.35 -3.86 16.18
C SER A 328 1.01 -3.84 14.80
N LEU A 329 1.90 -4.80 14.53
CA LEU A 329 2.56 -4.93 13.24
C LEU A 329 1.60 -5.37 12.12
N GLN A 330 0.66 -6.27 12.42
CA GLN A 330 -0.42 -6.63 11.50
C GLN A 330 -1.29 -5.43 11.15
N LEU A 331 -1.71 -4.64 12.15
CA LEU A 331 -2.49 -3.42 11.92
C LEU A 331 -1.70 -2.36 11.13
N TYR A 332 -0.42 -2.16 11.45
CA TYR A 332 0.46 -1.29 10.66
C TYR A 332 0.48 -1.73 9.19
N SER A 333 0.67 -3.02 8.94
CA SER A 333 0.77 -3.56 7.58
C SER A 333 -0.55 -3.44 6.80
N ALA A 334 -1.68 -3.65 7.48
CA ALA A 334 -3.01 -3.60 6.88
C ALA A 334 -3.53 -2.16 6.64
N LEU A 335 -3.26 -1.24 7.59
CA LEU A 335 -3.90 0.08 7.62
C LEU A 335 -2.96 1.24 7.26
N VAL A 336 -1.66 1.12 7.54
CA VAL A 336 -0.70 2.22 7.35
C VAL A 336 0.20 1.95 6.13
N ASP A 337 0.85 0.79 6.06
CA ASP A 337 1.78 0.43 4.98
C ASP A 337 1.09 0.51 3.61
N CYS A 338 -0.18 0.08 3.52
CA CYS A 338 -0.98 0.17 2.30
C CYS A 338 -1.08 1.59 1.73
N HIS A 339 -1.12 2.62 2.58
CA HIS A 339 -1.07 4.01 2.16
C HIS A 339 0.34 4.44 1.75
N LEU A 340 1.37 4.02 2.51
CA LEU A 340 2.76 4.38 2.23
C LEU A 340 3.31 3.78 0.93
N ILE A 341 2.76 2.66 0.46
CA ILE A 341 3.14 2.04 -0.81
C ILE A 341 2.16 2.32 -1.96
N HIS A 342 1.03 3.00 -1.69
CA HIS A 342 -0.02 3.20 -2.68
C HIS A 342 0.52 3.94 -3.91
N GLY A 343 0.45 3.31 -5.08
CA GLY A 343 0.84 3.91 -6.37
C GLY A 343 2.34 4.06 -6.56
N CYS A 344 3.19 3.48 -5.69
CA CYS A 344 4.65 3.54 -5.83
C CYS A 344 5.16 2.86 -7.10
N GLU A 345 4.35 2.00 -7.73
CA GLU A 345 4.65 1.40 -9.02
C GLU A 345 4.71 2.45 -10.14
N LEU A 346 3.96 3.55 -10.00
CA LEU A 346 3.92 4.67 -10.93
C LEU A 346 4.71 5.88 -10.42
N VAL A 347 4.53 6.19 -9.15
CA VAL A 347 5.09 7.35 -8.46
C VAL A 347 6.46 6.97 -7.90
N ILE A 348 7.45 6.99 -8.79
CA ILE A 348 8.83 6.68 -8.45
C ILE A 348 9.41 7.80 -7.56
N ASP A 349 10.19 7.39 -6.56
CA ASP A 349 10.72 8.29 -5.54
C ASP A 349 11.96 9.06 -6.05
N THR A 350 11.76 10.09 -6.88
CA THR A 350 12.85 10.96 -7.39
C THR A 350 13.13 12.18 -6.52
N ASP A 351 12.19 12.56 -5.65
CA ASP A 351 12.35 13.67 -4.71
C ASP A 351 12.56 13.14 -3.27
N LYS A 352 13.74 13.40 -2.71
CA LYS A 352 14.13 12.96 -1.36
C LYS A 352 13.25 13.56 -0.28
N PHE A 353 12.82 14.81 -0.43
CA PHE A 353 11.97 15.48 0.53
C PHE A 353 10.57 14.85 0.54
N LEU A 354 9.98 14.62 -0.64
CA LEU A 354 8.68 13.96 -0.75
C LEU A 354 8.68 12.54 -0.17
N LEU A 355 9.71 11.75 -0.47
CA LEU A 355 9.88 10.41 0.12
C LEU A 355 10.03 10.49 1.65
N SER A 356 10.83 11.43 2.15
CA SER A 356 11.08 11.55 3.60
C SER A 356 9.80 11.78 4.41
N MET A 357 8.79 12.44 3.82
CA MET A 357 7.49 12.61 4.48
C MET A 357 6.80 11.28 4.78
N LEU A 358 6.88 10.31 3.85
CA LEU A 358 6.32 8.97 4.05
C LEU A 358 7.17 8.17 5.03
N GLU A 359 8.50 8.32 4.96
CA GLU A 359 9.43 7.61 5.85
C GLU A 359 9.21 8.02 7.31
N GLN A 360 8.98 9.30 7.56
CA GLN A 360 8.69 9.80 8.90
C GLN A 360 7.46 9.13 9.52
N VAL A 361 6.41 8.86 8.73
CA VAL A 361 5.21 8.14 9.20
C VAL A 361 5.55 6.69 9.54
N GLN A 362 6.30 5.99 8.69
CA GLN A 362 6.77 4.62 8.99
C GLN A 362 7.58 4.61 10.29
N LEU A 363 8.58 5.49 10.42
CA LEU A 363 9.45 5.56 11.59
C LEU A 363 8.65 5.90 12.86
N LEU A 364 7.66 6.78 12.77
CA LEU A 364 6.78 7.12 13.89
C LEU A 364 5.99 5.89 14.37
N CYS A 365 5.42 5.12 13.44
CA CYS A 365 4.66 3.91 13.78
C CYS A 365 5.56 2.85 14.43
N LEU A 366 6.74 2.59 13.86
CA LEU A 366 7.67 1.58 14.38
C LEU A 366 8.25 1.98 15.75
N ARG A 367 8.59 3.26 15.94
CA ARG A 367 9.02 3.76 17.27
C ARG A 367 7.96 3.57 18.33
N ARG A 368 6.71 3.87 17.98
CA ARG A 368 5.59 3.68 18.91
C ARG A 368 5.39 2.22 19.27
N LEU A 369 5.36 1.34 18.27
CA LEU A 369 5.24 -0.11 18.44
C LEU A 369 6.32 -0.65 19.39
N LEU A 370 7.55 -0.19 19.23
CA LEU A 370 8.70 -0.62 20.04
C LEU A 370 8.85 0.13 21.37
N GLY A 371 8.09 1.21 21.61
CA GLY A 371 8.20 2.05 22.80
C GLY A 371 9.43 2.97 22.84
N LEU A 372 10.00 3.30 21.68
CA LEU A 372 11.24 4.06 21.52
C LEU A 372 10.98 5.57 21.36
N SER A 373 11.97 6.39 21.73
CA SER A 373 11.94 7.84 21.61
C SER A 373 12.10 8.32 20.16
N ARG A 374 11.75 9.59 19.90
CA ARG A 374 11.94 10.21 18.58
C ARG A 374 13.41 10.29 18.15
N ARG A 375 14.35 10.22 19.11
CA ARG A 375 15.80 10.30 18.89
C ARG A 375 16.46 8.91 18.78
N SER A 376 15.66 7.83 18.85
CA SER A 376 16.18 6.47 18.73
C SER A 376 16.86 6.25 17.37
N MET A 377 17.87 5.38 17.38
CA MET A 377 18.51 4.90 16.15
C MET A 377 17.46 4.27 15.22
N VAL A 378 17.69 4.42 13.92
CA VAL A 378 16.71 4.04 12.89
C VAL A 378 16.83 2.55 12.51
N ALA A 379 18.06 2.03 12.35
CA ALA A 379 18.26 0.64 11.93
C ALA A 379 17.53 -0.40 12.82
N PRO A 380 17.56 -0.30 14.16
CA PRO A 380 16.82 -1.21 15.03
C PRO A 380 15.31 -1.24 14.76
N LEU A 381 14.70 -0.14 14.30
CA LEU A 381 13.26 -0.13 13.99
C LEU A 381 12.89 -1.18 12.96
N PHE A 382 13.79 -1.46 12.01
CA PHE A 382 13.60 -2.41 10.92
C PHE A 382 14.12 -3.81 11.27
N THR A 383 15.29 -3.90 11.91
CA THR A 383 15.87 -5.19 12.28
C THR A 383 15.07 -5.90 13.36
N GLU A 384 14.40 -5.14 14.24
CA GLU A 384 13.62 -5.68 15.36
C GLU A 384 12.17 -6.04 14.99
N THR A 385 11.58 -5.33 14.02
CA THR A 385 10.19 -5.56 13.60
C THR A 385 10.09 -6.48 12.39
N GLY A 386 11.16 -6.63 11.62
CA GLY A 386 11.14 -7.34 10.33
C GLY A 386 10.64 -6.50 9.16
N VAL A 387 10.21 -5.26 9.40
CA VAL A 387 9.71 -4.35 8.35
C VAL A 387 10.86 -3.87 7.48
N MET A 388 10.62 -3.79 6.17
CA MET A 388 11.57 -3.19 5.23
C MET A 388 11.37 -1.67 5.19
N PRO A 389 12.45 -0.85 5.22
CA PRO A 389 12.34 0.58 4.99
C PRO A 389 11.63 0.87 3.67
N ILE A 390 10.65 1.77 3.67
CA ILE A 390 9.78 1.98 2.50
C ILE A 390 10.57 2.38 1.25
N ARG A 391 11.70 3.08 1.36
CA ARG A 391 12.56 3.42 0.21
C ARG A 391 12.99 2.20 -0.61
N PHE A 392 13.33 1.09 0.06
CA PHE A 392 13.70 -0.14 -0.63
C PHE A 392 12.47 -0.90 -1.11
N ARG A 393 11.40 -0.93 -0.29
CA ARG A 393 10.16 -1.65 -0.59
C ARG A 393 9.45 -1.07 -1.82
N ARG A 394 9.37 0.26 -1.92
CA ARG A 394 8.72 0.97 -3.04
C ARG A 394 9.45 0.72 -4.37
N VAL A 395 10.79 0.77 -4.38
CA VAL A 395 11.59 0.38 -5.56
C VAL A 395 11.34 -1.08 -5.96
N ILE A 396 11.30 -2.00 -5.00
CA ILE A 396 10.99 -3.42 -5.29
C ILE A 396 9.60 -3.59 -5.90
N LEU A 397 8.60 -2.85 -5.42
CA LEU A 397 7.24 -2.89 -5.97
C LEU A 397 7.17 -2.31 -7.39
N ALA A 398 7.89 -1.21 -7.67
CA ALA A 398 8.05 -0.67 -9.02
C ALA A 398 8.74 -1.68 -9.96
N LEU A 399 9.77 -2.39 -9.51
CA LEU A 399 10.42 -3.45 -10.29
C LEU A 399 9.51 -4.67 -10.52
N ARG A 400 8.63 -5.01 -9.57
CA ARG A 400 7.60 -6.05 -9.79
C ARG A 400 6.56 -5.61 -10.79
N TYR A 401 6.25 -4.32 -10.85
CA TYR A 401 5.40 -3.77 -11.89
C TYR A 401 6.10 -3.78 -13.25
N LEU A 402 7.41 -3.50 -13.30
CA LEU A 402 8.21 -3.67 -14.52
C LEU A 402 8.16 -5.11 -15.05
N ILE A 403 8.33 -6.12 -14.19
CA ILE A 403 8.17 -7.53 -14.58
C ILE A 403 6.80 -7.78 -15.20
N TYR A 404 5.74 -7.24 -14.59
CA TYR A 404 4.41 -7.34 -15.14
C TYR A 404 4.31 -6.71 -16.54
N LEU A 405 4.83 -5.50 -16.73
CA LEU A 405 4.82 -4.81 -18.01
C LEU A 405 5.59 -5.58 -19.11
N LEU A 406 6.74 -6.17 -18.76
CA LEU A 406 7.56 -6.98 -19.68
C LEU A 406 6.82 -8.25 -20.16
N ASN A 407 5.88 -8.76 -19.36
CA ASN A 407 5.14 -9.99 -19.65
C ASN A 407 3.77 -9.73 -20.30
N LEU A 408 3.44 -8.47 -20.59
CA LEU A 408 2.20 -8.13 -21.30
C LEU A 408 2.33 -8.37 -22.81
N PRO A 409 1.21 -8.70 -23.49
CA PRO A 409 1.15 -8.72 -24.96
C PRO A 409 1.65 -7.40 -25.58
N LEU A 410 2.28 -7.47 -26.75
CA LEU A 410 2.92 -6.31 -27.39
C LEU A 410 1.93 -5.24 -27.86
N ASP A 411 0.69 -5.63 -28.13
CA ASP A 411 -0.43 -4.76 -28.52
C ASP A 411 -1.15 -4.13 -27.30
N HIS A 412 -0.83 -4.56 -26.08
CA HIS A 412 -1.39 -3.99 -24.87
C HIS A 412 -0.86 -2.56 -24.64
N TYR A 413 -1.75 -1.59 -24.36
CA TYR A 413 -1.36 -0.18 -24.19
C TYR A 413 -0.27 0.06 -23.14
N ALA A 414 -0.32 -0.63 -22.00
CA ALA A 414 0.74 -0.54 -21.00
C ALA A 414 2.10 -1.13 -21.47
N SER A 415 2.09 -2.13 -22.36
CA SER A 415 3.32 -2.65 -22.99
C SER A 415 3.89 -1.64 -23.99
N LEU A 416 3.03 -1.04 -24.82
CA LEU A 416 3.41 0.06 -25.72
C LEU A 416 3.93 1.27 -24.95
N ALA A 417 3.36 1.57 -23.78
CA ALA A 417 3.87 2.61 -22.89
C ALA A 417 5.28 2.27 -22.37
N LEU A 418 5.55 1.02 -22.00
CA LEU A 418 6.91 0.60 -21.64
C LEU A 418 7.88 0.74 -22.83
N GLN A 419 7.48 0.38 -24.04
CA GLN A 419 8.29 0.56 -25.25
C GLN A 419 8.57 2.05 -25.53
N ALA A 420 7.59 2.93 -25.35
CA ALA A 420 7.81 4.38 -25.45
C ALA A 420 8.80 4.88 -24.40
N ASN A 421 8.73 4.37 -23.16
CA ASN A 421 9.73 4.68 -22.13
C ASN A 421 11.14 4.18 -22.50
N HIS A 422 11.27 3.06 -23.20
CA HIS A 422 12.56 2.59 -23.70
C HIS A 422 13.17 3.57 -24.71
N VAL A 423 12.35 4.07 -25.65
CA VAL A 423 12.77 5.09 -26.61
C VAL A 423 13.18 6.36 -25.89
N LEU A 424 12.34 6.88 -24.99
CA LEU A 424 12.63 8.09 -24.20
C LEU A 424 13.94 7.96 -23.41
N ARG A 425 14.15 6.84 -22.69
CA ARG A 425 15.40 6.57 -21.95
C ARG A 425 16.61 6.55 -22.89
N SER A 426 16.49 5.91 -24.06
CA SER A 426 17.59 5.83 -25.03
C SER A 426 17.97 7.18 -25.64
N SER A 427 17.00 8.09 -25.76
CA SER A 427 17.21 9.46 -26.23
C SER A 427 17.64 10.44 -25.13
N GLY A 428 17.81 9.97 -23.88
CA GLY A 428 18.19 10.81 -22.74
C GLY A 428 17.05 11.70 -22.21
N ASN A 429 15.81 11.44 -22.61
CA ASN A 429 14.64 12.16 -22.12
C ASN A 429 14.15 11.63 -20.77
N SER A 430 13.60 12.52 -19.94
CA SER A 430 12.97 12.16 -18.68
C SER A 430 11.75 11.26 -18.92
N CYS A 431 11.68 10.13 -18.21
CA CYS A 431 10.60 9.15 -18.31
C CYS A 431 10.53 8.27 -17.05
N TRP A 432 9.57 7.35 -17.00
CA TRP A 432 9.40 6.44 -15.87
C TRP A 432 10.61 5.51 -15.64
N LEU A 433 11.24 5.01 -16.71
CA LEU A 433 12.43 4.15 -16.58
C LEU A 433 13.66 4.90 -16.07
N SER A 434 13.89 6.14 -16.51
CA SER A 434 15.00 6.96 -16.01
C SER A 434 14.81 7.32 -14.54
N ASP A 435 13.57 7.60 -14.13
CA ASP A 435 13.24 7.85 -12.73
C ASP A 435 13.50 6.61 -11.86
N LEU A 436 13.14 5.43 -12.36
CA LEU A 436 13.37 4.16 -11.65
C LEU A 436 14.86 3.88 -11.49
N GLU A 437 15.65 4.11 -12.54
CA GLU A 437 17.11 4.01 -12.50
C GLU A 437 17.70 4.99 -11.46
N TRP A 438 17.25 6.24 -11.46
CA TRP A 438 17.66 7.23 -10.48
C TRP A 438 17.34 6.77 -9.05
N ALA A 439 16.12 6.30 -8.81
CA ALA A 439 15.69 5.85 -7.48
C ALA A 439 16.52 4.67 -6.96
N ILE A 440 16.91 3.73 -7.82
CA ILE A 440 17.78 2.60 -7.47
C ILE A 440 19.18 3.09 -7.09
N GLN A 441 19.77 3.98 -7.88
CA GLN A 441 21.11 4.53 -7.63
C GLN A 441 21.17 5.38 -6.35
N HIS A 442 20.06 5.99 -5.95
CA HIS A 442 19.96 6.82 -4.76
C HIS A 442 19.57 6.04 -3.49
N LEU A 443 19.48 4.71 -3.56
CA LEU A 443 19.36 3.87 -2.37
C LEU A 443 20.66 3.94 -1.55
N PRO A 444 20.59 3.86 -0.20
CA PRO A 444 21.77 3.90 0.67
C PRO A 444 22.84 2.85 0.30
N ASN A 445 24.08 3.31 0.14
CA ASN A 445 25.26 2.50 -0.19
C ASN A 445 25.09 1.63 -1.46
N CYS A 446 24.22 2.04 -2.38
CA CYS A 446 23.84 1.23 -3.54
C CYS A 446 24.72 1.54 -4.76
N THR A 447 25.27 0.51 -5.38
CA THR A 447 25.98 0.57 -6.66
C THR A 447 25.21 -0.16 -7.77
N LEU A 448 23.98 -0.58 -7.49
CA LEU A 448 23.15 -1.31 -8.43
C LEU A 448 22.59 -0.35 -9.47
N VAL A 449 22.45 -0.84 -10.70
CA VAL A 449 21.93 -0.07 -11.84
C VAL A 449 20.84 -0.89 -12.53
N LEU A 450 19.87 -0.19 -13.10
CA LEU A 450 18.83 -0.81 -13.92
C LEU A 450 19.46 -1.32 -15.23
N PRO A 451 19.26 -2.59 -15.63
CA PRO A 451 19.83 -3.11 -16.87
C PRO A 451 19.51 -2.22 -18.09
N PRO A 452 20.42 -2.14 -19.07
CA PRO A 452 20.14 -1.44 -20.31
C PRO A 452 18.97 -2.11 -21.03
N THR A 453 18.26 -1.35 -21.88
CA THR A 453 17.07 -1.82 -22.60
C THR A 453 17.27 -3.18 -23.30
N THR A 454 18.44 -3.41 -23.89
CA THR A 454 18.77 -4.65 -24.61
C THR A 454 18.90 -5.89 -23.71
N GLN A 455 19.14 -5.71 -22.41
CA GLN A 455 19.32 -6.78 -21.42
C GLN A 455 18.18 -6.80 -20.39
N LEU A 456 17.19 -5.92 -20.55
CA LEU A 456 16.07 -5.85 -19.63
C LEU A 456 15.11 -7.01 -19.89
N SER A 457 15.03 -7.92 -18.93
CA SER A 457 14.19 -9.12 -18.98
C SER A 457 13.63 -9.41 -17.59
N GLU A 458 12.60 -10.26 -17.51
CA GLU A 458 12.05 -10.67 -16.21
C GLU A 458 13.16 -11.22 -15.29
N GLN A 459 14.07 -12.05 -15.81
CA GLN A 459 15.14 -12.66 -15.02
C GLN A 459 16.15 -11.64 -14.51
N SER A 460 16.55 -10.67 -15.35
CA SER A 460 17.49 -9.62 -14.92
C SER A 460 16.86 -8.72 -13.86
N VAL A 461 15.57 -8.39 -13.97
CA VAL A 461 14.83 -7.62 -12.97
C VAL A 461 14.62 -8.42 -11.67
N LEU A 462 14.33 -9.72 -11.73
CA LEU A 462 14.23 -10.59 -10.54
C LEU A 462 15.57 -10.67 -9.79
N SER A 463 16.69 -10.78 -10.52
CA SER A 463 18.03 -10.74 -9.94
C SER A 463 18.33 -9.40 -9.27
N LEU A 464 17.91 -8.30 -9.88
CA LEU A 464 18.03 -6.96 -9.31
C LEU A 464 17.20 -6.81 -8.02
N ILE A 465 15.95 -7.30 -8.00
CA ILE A 465 15.11 -7.29 -6.77
C ILE A 465 15.79 -8.06 -5.63
N LYS A 466 16.37 -9.23 -5.91
CA LYS A 466 17.14 -10.01 -4.91
C LYS A 466 18.35 -9.22 -4.43
N SER A 467 19.06 -8.56 -5.32
CA SER A 467 20.24 -7.75 -5.01
C SER A 467 19.89 -6.53 -4.15
N ILE A 468 18.80 -5.81 -4.47
CA ILE A 468 18.29 -4.69 -3.66
C ILE A 468 17.86 -5.15 -2.27
N SER A 469 17.20 -6.31 -2.17
CA SER A 469 16.80 -6.89 -0.88
C SER A 469 18.01 -7.24 -0.02
N ARG A 470 19.08 -7.77 -0.63
CA ARG A 470 20.37 -8.03 0.02
C ARG A 470 21.06 -6.72 0.42
N GLN A 471 21.07 -5.72 -0.45
CA GLN A 471 21.64 -4.40 -0.17
C GLN A 471 20.96 -3.74 1.03
N CYS A 472 19.64 -3.85 1.13
CA CYS A 472 18.90 -3.36 2.29
C CYS A 472 19.34 -4.05 3.60
N ASN A 473 19.58 -5.37 3.57
CA ASN A 473 20.11 -6.10 4.72
C ASN A 473 21.52 -5.64 5.10
N LEU A 474 22.40 -5.47 4.11
CA LEU A 474 23.78 -5.03 4.33
C LEU A 474 23.83 -3.60 4.87
N PHE A 475 23.00 -2.69 4.33
CA PHE A 475 22.86 -1.33 4.82
C PHE A 475 22.46 -1.32 6.30
N LEU A 476 21.38 -2.02 6.66
CA LEU A 476 20.93 -2.09 8.05
C LEU A 476 22.00 -2.71 8.96
N GLN A 477 22.71 -3.72 8.50
CA GLN A 477 23.78 -4.35 9.26
C GLN A 477 24.97 -3.39 9.46
N SER A 478 25.38 -2.65 8.42
CA SER A 478 26.44 -1.64 8.55
C SER A 478 26.07 -0.53 9.55
N GLU A 479 24.79 -0.14 9.60
CA GLU A 479 24.31 0.84 10.59
C GLU A 479 24.36 0.30 12.03
N LEU A 480 24.16 -1.01 12.23
CA LEU A 480 24.32 -1.65 13.54
C LEU A 480 25.80 -1.75 13.92
N ASP A 481 26.65 -2.20 13.00
CA ASP A 481 28.07 -2.49 13.26
C ASP A 481 28.88 -1.21 13.48
N ASN A 482 28.57 -0.14 12.75
CA ASN A 482 29.25 1.15 12.91
C ASN A 482 28.82 1.94 14.17
N SER A 483 27.80 1.48 14.90
CA SER A 483 27.27 2.19 16.06
C SER A 483 27.71 1.59 17.39
N ASN A 484 28.52 2.34 18.15
CA ASN A 484 28.91 1.99 19.52
C ASN A 484 27.69 1.84 20.46
N ARG A 485 26.57 2.52 20.16
CA ARG A 485 25.33 2.46 20.96
C ARG A 485 24.56 1.16 20.76
N LEU A 486 24.84 0.40 19.70
CA LEU A 486 24.12 -0.81 19.31
C LEU A 486 24.96 -2.08 19.51
N SER A 487 26.00 -2.02 20.36
CA SER A 487 26.92 -3.14 20.64
C SER A 487 26.21 -4.43 21.09
N LEU A 488 25.06 -4.33 21.75
CA LEU A 488 24.22 -5.47 22.13
C LEU A 488 23.54 -6.15 20.92
N LEU A 489 23.30 -5.43 19.82
CA LEU A 489 22.67 -5.96 18.61
C LEU A 489 23.67 -6.46 17.56
N GLN A 490 24.95 -6.09 17.67
CA GLN A 490 26.01 -6.56 16.75
C GLN A 490 26.15 -8.09 16.78
N CYS A 491 26.31 -8.69 15.60
CA CYS A 491 26.47 -10.15 15.39
C CYS A 491 25.38 -11.02 16.04
N ARG A 492 24.17 -10.47 16.22
CA ARG A 492 23.08 -11.18 16.87
C ARG A 492 22.51 -12.30 16.01
N CYS A 493 22.31 -13.48 16.62
CA CYS A 493 21.54 -14.58 16.05
C CYS A 493 20.16 -14.69 16.70
N GLU A 494 19.17 -15.10 15.91
CA GLU A 494 17.82 -15.38 16.38
C GLU A 494 17.73 -16.85 16.81
N PRO A 495 17.19 -17.15 18.01
CA PRO A 495 17.01 -18.51 18.48
C PRO A 495 16.00 -19.28 17.60
N SER A 496 16.23 -20.58 17.41
CA SER A 496 15.36 -21.49 16.66
C SER A 496 14.81 -22.57 17.58
N ALA A 497 13.56 -23.01 17.35
CA ALA A 497 12.92 -24.07 18.13
C ALA A 497 13.54 -25.46 17.87
N THR A 498 14.09 -25.68 16.66
CA THR A 498 14.53 -27.00 16.18
C THR A 498 15.99 -27.03 15.71
N GLY A 499 16.80 -26.01 16.03
CA GLY A 499 18.19 -25.96 15.59
C GLY A 499 19.01 -24.83 16.21
N PRO A 500 20.28 -24.65 15.81
CA PRO A 500 21.14 -23.61 16.35
C PRO A 500 20.60 -22.20 16.00
N PRO A 501 20.95 -21.17 16.80
CA PRO A 501 20.59 -19.79 16.49
C PRO A 501 21.09 -19.39 15.10
N LYS A 502 20.23 -18.71 14.33
CA LYS A 502 20.54 -18.29 12.95
C LYS A 502 20.57 -16.78 12.83
N TYR A 503 21.55 -16.25 12.12
CA TYR A 503 21.56 -14.84 11.77
C TYR A 503 20.37 -14.49 10.87
N GLN A 504 19.62 -13.45 11.25
CA GLN A 504 18.52 -12.89 10.47
C GLN A 504 18.63 -11.38 10.53
N ALA A 505 18.85 -10.73 9.38
CA ALA A 505 19.03 -9.28 9.29
C ALA A 505 17.75 -8.51 9.72
N ARG A 506 16.58 -9.00 9.31
CA ARG A 506 15.27 -8.43 9.67
C ARG A 506 14.31 -9.56 10.00
N THR A 507 13.74 -9.56 11.19
CA THR A 507 12.64 -10.46 11.58
C THR A 507 11.91 -9.88 12.78
N LEU A 508 10.68 -10.30 13.04
CA LEU A 508 9.99 -9.94 14.29
C LEU A 508 10.66 -10.70 15.43
N ARG A 509 11.36 -9.99 16.31
CA ARG A 509 12.23 -10.61 17.29
C ARG A 509 11.48 -11.32 18.40
N HIS A 510 11.98 -12.49 18.81
CA HIS A 510 11.34 -13.35 19.81
C HIS A 510 11.02 -12.62 21.13
N TYR A 511 11.88 -11.73 21.63
CA TYR A 511 11.59 -11.04 22.89
C TYR A 511 10.36 -10.12 22.81
N LEU A 512 10.01 -9.61 21.62
CA LEU A 512 8.85 -8.75 21.44
C LEU A 512 7.53 -9.49 21.69
N THR A 513 7.48 -10.79 21.42
CA THR A 513 6.29 -11.62 21.63
C THR A 513 6.40 -12.51 22.88
N ARG A 514 7.62 -12.84 23.31
CA ARG A 514 7.83 -13.68 24.51
C ARG A 514 7.77 -12.90 25.81
N VAL A 515 8.19 -11.63 25.85
CA VAL A 515 8.11 -10.79 27.05
C VAL A 515 6.73 -10.13 27.09
N LEU A 516 5.79 -10.76 27.79
CA LEU A 516 4.38 -10.35 27.83
C LEU A 516 4.18 -9.02 28.55
N THR A 517 4.90 -8.81 29.66
CA THR A 517 4.82 -7.58 30.46
C THR A 517 5.36 -6.38 29.67
N HIS A 518 4.48 -5.42 29.38
CA HIS A 518 4.80 -4.25 28.55
C HIS A 518 6.04 -3.48 29.04
N ASN A 519 6.12 -3.16 30.34
CA ASN A 519 7.23 -2.40 30.89
C ASN A 519 8.57 -3.14 30.74
N HIS A 520 8.60 -4.44 31.02
CA HIS A 520 9.81 -5.26 30.86
C HIS A 520 10.28 -5.27 29.41
N ARG A 521 9.32 -5.45 28.48
CA ARG A 521 9.59 -5.44 27.04
C ARG A 521 10.14 -4.10 26.58
N VAL A 522 9.48 -2.98 26.90
CA VAL A 522 9.93 -1.64 26.48
C VAL A 522 11.30 -1.29 27.06
N THR A 523 11.55 -1.60 28.33
CA THR A 523 12.86 -1.37 28.96
C THR A 523 13.96 -2.17 28.25
N LEU A 524 13.70 -3.45 27.93
CA LEU A 524 14.62 -4.27 27.14
C LEU A 524 14.83 -3.72 25.72
N THR A 525 13.75 -3.35 25.01
CA THR A 525 13.84 -2.78 23.65
C THR A 525 14.68 -1.50 23.66
N ARG A 526 14.44 -0.60 24.62
CA ARG A 526 15.18 0.67 24.71
C ARG A 526 16.67 0.44 24.98
N LEU A 527 17.00 -0.53 25.83
CA LEU A 527 18.38 -0.94 26.07
C LEU A 527 19.03 -1.44 24.77
N LEU A 528 18.38 -2.36 24.07
CA LEU A 528 18.91 -2.96 22.83
C LEU A 528 19.09 -1.92 21.71
N CYS A 529 18.15 -1.01 21.56
CA CYS A 529 18.14 0.00 20.50
C CYS A 529 18.98 1.25 20.81
N GLY A 530 19.76 1.24 21.90
CA GLY A 530 20.58 2.38 22.32
C GLY A 530 19.77 3.63 22.68
N ASP A 531 18.47 3.49 22.93
CA ASP A 531 17.54 4.55 23.36
C ASP A 531 17.55 4.71 24.89
N MET A 532 18.13 3.72 25.59
CA MET A 532 18.62 3.82 26.95
C MET A 532 20.14 3.81 26.94
N VAL A 533 20.72 4.98 26.70
CA VAL A 533 22.15 5.22 26.88
C VAL A 533 22.42 5.28 28.39
N PRO A 534 23.65 5.04 28.86
CA PRO A 534 24.10 5.52 30.16
C PRO A 534 23.87 7.03 30.41
N LEU A 535 23.57 7.81 29.36
CA LEU A 535 23.01 9.16 29.48
C LEU A 535 21.59 9.21 30.05
N THR A 536 20.75 8.17 29.93
CA THR A 536 19.48 8.06 30.69
C THR A 536 19.70 7.71 32.16
N PHE A 537 20.89 7.23 32.52
CA PHE A 537 21.34 7.27 33.90
C PHE A 537 21.85 8.70 34.25
N ARG A 538 22.46 9.47 33.32
CA ARG A 538 23.01 10.83 33.57
C ARG A 538 22.09 12.02 33.25
N ALA A 539 20.85 11.80 32.80
CA ALA A 539 19.93 12.87 32.43
C ALA A 539 19.19 13.35 33.68
N SER A 540 19.66 14.47 34.24
CA SER A 540 18.81 15.28 35.12
C SER A 540 17.60 15.78 34.33
N PRO A 541 16.40 15.91 34.93
CA PRO A 541 15.21 16.45 34.26
C PRO A 541 15.41 17.88 33.71
N THR A 542 16.46 18.56 34.17
CA THR A 542 16.76 19.96 33.83
C THR A 542 18.17 20.08 33.28
N ARG A 543 18.35 20.03 31.95
CA ARG A 543 19.21 20.95 31.16
C ARG A 543 19.47 20.46 29.73
N ILE A 544 19.62 21.47 28.88
CA ILE A 544 20.01 21.46 27.47
C ILE A 544 21.33 20.68 27.28
N HIS A 545 21.40 19.80 26.28
CA HIS A 545 22.62 19.08 25.91
C HIS A 545 23.27 19.68 24.64
N PRO A 546 24.62 19.67 24.55
CA PRO A 546 25.37 20.36 23.51
C PRO A 546 25.31 19.66 22.14
N LEU A 547 25.65 20.43 21.10
CA LEU A 547 25.48 20.13 19.67
C LEU A 547 26.53 19.16 19.08
N GLU A 548 27.49 18.64 19.86
CA GLU A 548 28.60 17.81 19.36
C GLU A 548 28.56 16.33 19.82
N PRO A 549 29.01 15.38 18.97
CA PRO A 549 29.08 13.97 19.32
C PRO A 549 30.19 13.72 20.34
N VAL A 550 29.81 13.53 21.61
CA VAL A 550 30.73 13.17 22.69
C VAL A 550 31.19 11.72 22.52
N ASP A 551 32.51 11.50 22.48
CA ASP A 551 33.13 10.18 22.47
C ASP A 551 32.98 9.51 23.85
N TYR A 552 32.35 8.33 23.89
CA TYR A 552 31.85 7.67 25.12
C TYR A 552 32.85 6.85 25.97
N PRO A 553 34.08 6.47 25.54
CA PRO A 553 34.97 5.63 26.37
C PRO A 553 35.45 6.24 27.69
N SER A 554 35.15 7.50 28.00
CA SER A 554 35.93 8.30 28.97
C SER A 554 35.28 8.59 30.33
N LYS A 555 34.07 8.10 30.65
CA LYS A 555 33.41 8.46 31.92
C LYS A 555 33.12 7.26 32.83
N GLN A 556 33.77 7.24 34.00
CA GLN A 556 33.64 6.25 35.07
C GLN A 556 32.20 6.03 35.55
N CYS A 557 31.93 4.84 36.10
CA CYS A 557 30.66 4.51 36.75
C CYS A 557 30.42 5.39 38.00
N ARG A 558 29.27 6.09 38.06
CA ARG A 558 28.96 7.00 39.18
C ARG A 558 28.74 6.32 40.53
N ALA A 559 28.39 5.04 40.54
CA ALA A 559 28.16 4.33 41.80
C ALA A 559 29.47 3.86 42.43
N CYS A 560 30.40 3.30 41.64
CA CYS A 560 31.64 2.72 42.18
C CYS A 560 32.89 3.58 41.97
N ASN A 561 32.84 4.62 41.12
CA ASN A 561 33.95 5.52 40.75
C ASN A 561 35.27 4.79 40.48
N SER A 562 35.21 3.54 40.03
CA SER A 562 36.40 2.71 39.86
C SER A 562 37.13 3.13 38.58
N LEU A 563 38.44 3.34 38.69
CA LEU A 563 39.33 3.64 37.56
C LEU A 563 39.21 2.54 36.50
N GLY A 564 38.96 2.94 35.25
CA GLY A 564 38.87 2.03 34.10
C GLY A 564 37.54 1.28 33.93
N GLN A 565 36.51 1.55 34.76
CA GLN A 565 35.18 0.93 34.64
C GLN A 565 34.15 1.94 34.10
N PRO A 566 33.85 1.94 32.78
CA PRO A 566 32.85 2.83 32.22
C PRO A 566 31.44 2.46 32.69
N GLU A 567 30.56 3.45 32.82
CA GLU A 567 29.14 3.22 33.14
C GLU A 567 28.42 2.56 31.94
N SER A 568 28.59 1.25 31.76
CA SER A 568 28.04 0.47 30.65
C SER A 568 26.95 -0.49 31.13
N PRO A 569 26.01 -0.94 30.26
CA PRO A 569 25.03 -1.97 30.64
C PRO A 569 25.69 -3.22 31.23
N GLN A 570 26.82 -3.64 30.67
CA GLN A 570 27.58 -4.79 31.12
C GLN A 570 28.05 -4.59 32.56
N HIS A 571 28.64 -3.42 32.84
CA HIS A 571 29.12 -3.08 34.17
C HIS A 571 27.97 -2.96 35.17
N VAL A 572 26.95 -2.15 34.86
CA VAL A 572 25.81 -1.92 35.76
C VAL A 572 25.10 -3.23 36.09
N PHE A 573 24.76 -4.04 35.08
CA PHE A 573 23.95 -5.22 35.30
C PHE A 573 24.72 -6.40 35.88
N LEU A 574 26.00 -6.58 35.55
CA LEU A 574 26.74 -7.80 35.91
C LEU A 574 27.91 -7.59 36.87
N GLN A 575 28.42 -6.37 37.05
CA GLN A 575 29.70 -6.14 37.75
C GLN A 575 29.63 -5.15 38.91
N CYS A 576 28.83 -4.09 38.82
CA CYS A 576 28.81 -3.03 39.83
C CYS A 576 28.34 -3.56 41.20
N LEU A 577 29.12 -3.33 42.27
CA LEU A 577 28.81 -3.80 43.62
C LEU A 577 28.32 -2.69 44.56
N SER A 578 28.35 -1.43 44.11
CA SER A 578 28.12 -0.26 44.95
C SER A 578 26.64 0.07 45.22
N VAL A 579 25.70 -0.66 44.59
CA VAL A 579 24.25 -0.46 44.77
C VAL A 579 23.65 -1.71 45.42
N PRO A 580 23.43 -1.74 46.74
CA PRO A 580 23.04 -2.97 47.46
C PRO A 580 21.77 -3.64 46.93
N GLY A 581 20.73 -2.85 46.61
CA GLY A 581 19.50 -3.36 46.03
C GLY A 581 19.70 -4.04 44.67
N LEU A 582 20.63 -3.51 43.85
CA LEU A 582 20.98 -4.09 42.57
C LEU A 582 21.76 -5.40 42.75
N CYS A 583 22.65 -5.48 43.73
CA CYS A 583 23.35 -6.72 44.08
C CYS A 583 22.37 -7.82 44.47
N ALA A 584 21.39 -7.51 45.34
CA ALA A 584 20.35 -8.46 45.74
C ALA A 584 19.45 -8.89 44.56
N ALA A 585 19.10 -7.97 43.65
CA ALA A 585 18.37 -8.32 42.43
C ALA A 585 19.20 -9.20 41.48
N ARG A 586 20.50 -8.93 41.35
CA ARG A 586 21.43 -9.72 40.53
C ARG A 586 21.57 -11.14 41.06
N GLU A 587 21.75 -11.34 42.36
CA GLU A 587 21.87 -12.68 42.95
C GLU A 587 20.61 -13.53 42.74
N ARG A 588 19.41 -12.92 42.93
CA ARG A 588 18.14 -13.60 42.63
C ARG A 588 18.04 -13.99 41.17
N PHE A 589 18.43 -13.09 40.26
CA PHE A 589 18.43 -13.34 38.82
C PHE A 589 19.43 -14.45 38.43
N LEU A 590 20.67 -14.41 38.94
CA LEU A 590 21.69 -15.41 38.64
C LEU A 590 21.28 -16.80 39.14
N THR A 591 20.67 -16.87 40.32
CA THR A 591 20.14 -18.14 40.86
C THR A 591 19.01 -18.70 40.00
N GLU A 592 18.13 -17.85 39.46
CA GLU A 592 17.06 -18.28 38.57
C GLU A 592 17.58 -18.70 37.18
N ILE A 593 18.61 -18.04 36.65
CA ILE A 593 19.09 -18.29 35.28
C ILE A 593 20.11 -19.43 35.19
N GLU A 594 20.74 -19.82 36.31
CA GLU A 594 21.77 -20.87 36.34
C GLU A 594 21.27 -22.22 35.79
N SER A 595 19.97 -22.53 35.98
CA SER A 595 19.37 -23.73 35.40
C SER A 595 19.10 -23.63 33.90
N LEU A 596 19.24 -22.45 33.30
CA LEU A 596 18.93 -22.16 31.89
C LEU A 596 20.18 -21.85 31.06
N VAL A 597 21.18 -21.20 31.66
CA VAL A 597 22.43 -20.78 31.01
C VAL A 597 23.59 -21.09 31.96
N PRO A 598 24.61 -21.86 31.54
CA PRO A 598 25.79 -22.14 32.35
C PRO A 598 26.49 -20.84 32.76
N LEU A 599 26.80 -20.69 34.05
CA LEU A 599 27.46 -19.51 34.60
C LEU A 599 28.94 -19.81 34.94
N PRO A 600 29.81 -18.78 35.04
CA PRO A 600 31.16 -18.95 35.58
C PRO A 600 31.11 -19.47 37.03
N ASN A 601 32.06 -20.33 37.41
CA ASN A 601 32.13 -20.94 38.74
C ASN A 601 32.09 -19.94 39.91
N SER A 602 32.65 -18.75 39.73
CA SER A 602 32.70 -17.68 40.74
C SER A 602 31.52 -16.69 40.68
N ARG A 603 30.59 -16.86 39.72
CA ARG A 603 29.52 -15.89 39.39
C ARG A 603 30.00 -14.45 39.21
N SER A 604 31.29 -14.26 38.94
CA SER A 604 31.93 -12.97 38.68
C SER A 604 32.23 -12.83 37.19
N PHE A 605 31.76 -11.74 36.57
CA PHE A 605 31.92 -11.53 35.13
C PHE A 605 33.09 -10.58 34.85
N THR A 606 34.08 -11.03 34.10
CA THR A 606 35.16 -10.16 33.60
C THR A 606 34.64 -9.17 32.55
N ASN A 607 35.39 -8.09 32.29
CA ASN A 607 35.00 -7.10 31.27
C ASN A 607 34.84 -7.75 29.89
N SER A 608 35.72 -8.70 29.54
CA SER A 608 35.70 -9.43 28.27
C SER A 608 34.51 -10.38 28.12
N GLU A 609 34.03 -10.98 29.22
CA GLU A 609 32.95 -11.98 29.18
C GLU A 609 31.55 -11.37 29.38
N SER A 610 31.47 -10.22 30.06
CA SER A 610 30.22 -9.57 30.44
C SER A 610 29.25 -9.32 29.27
N LEU A 611 29.77 -8.91 28.10
CA LEU A 611 28.98 -8.71 26.89
C LEU A 611 28.43 -10.04 26.34
N PHE A 612 29.24 -11.09 26.34
CA PHE A 612 28.86 -12.41 25.85
C PHE A 612 27.73 -13.00 26.70
N TYR A 613 27.85 -12.96 28.03
CA TYR A 613 26.83 -13.46 28.94
C TYR A 613 25.55 -12.63 28.84
N LEU A 614 25.65 -11.30 28.81
CA LEU A 614 24.47 -10.44 28.67
C LEU A 614 23.71 -10.72 27.36
N LYS A 615 24.41 -10.90 26.24
CA LYS A 615 23.79 -11.33 24.97
C LYS A 615 23.13 -12.70 25.08
N SER A 616 23.80 -13.67 25.73
CA SER A 616 23.27 -15.03 25.93
C SER A 616 22.00 -15.04 26.80
N PHE A 617 21.94 -14.18 27.81
CA PHE A 617 20.76 -14.02 28.67
C PHE A 617 19.58 -13.38 27.94
N ILE A 618 19.84 -12.41 27.04
CA ILE A 618 18.78 -11.69 26.32
C ILE A 618 18.26 -12.49 25.13
N PHE A 619 19.14 -13.15 24.37
CA PHE A 619 18.78 -13.80 23.10
C PHE A 619 18.43 -15.28 23.23
N GLY A 620 18.42 -15.82 24.46
CA GLY A 620 17.96 -17.18 24.73
C GLY A 620 16.43 -17.27 24.86
N TRP A 621 15.86 -18.34 24.31
CA TRP A 621 14.41 -18.53 24.22
C TRP A 621 13.69 -18.60 25.58
N THR A 622 14.35 -19.23 26.55
CA THR A 622 13.87 -19.44 27.92
C THR A 622 14.38 -18.36 28.88
N SER A 623 15.60 -17.88 28.69
CA SER A 623 16.23 -16.86 29.54
C SER A 623 15.68 -15.45 29.34
N VAL A 624 15.14 -15.10 28.16
CA VAL A 624 14.72 -13.72 27.86
C VAL A 624 13.68 -13.14 28.84
N ARG A 625 12.77 -13.97 29.36
CA ARG A 625 11.70 -13.53 30.29
C ARG A 625 12.27 -13.10 31.65
N PRO A 626 13.01 -13.96 32.38
CA PRO A 626 13.64 -13.55 33.63
C PRO A 626 14.66 -12.42 33.41
N THR A 627 15.41 -12.43 32.30
CA THR A 627 16.35 -11.35 31.95
C THR A 627 15.66 -10.00 31.77
N ALA A 628 14.53 -9.93 31.06
CA ALA A 628 13.78 -8.69 30.86
C ALA A 628 13.22 -8.14 32.18
N ARG A 629 12.77 -9.03 33.09
CA ARG A 629 12.32 -8.65 34.44
C ARG A 629 13.48 -8.05 35.24
N PHE A 630 14.62 -8.74 35.29
CA PHE A 630 15.81 -8.27 35.98
C PHE A 630 16.30 -6.93 35.44
N ILE A 631 16.43 -6.76 34.12
CA ILE A 631 16.86 -5.50 33.50
C ILE A 631 15.93 -4.36 33.88
N ASN A 632 14.61 -4.59 33.88
CA ASN A 632 13.65 -3.57 34.27
C ASN A 632 13.78 -3.18 35.76
N GLU A 633 13.89 -4.16 36.66
CA GLU A 633 14.12 -3.91 38.10
C GLU A 633 15.45 -3.18 38.34
N ALA A 634 16.52 -3.64 37.69
CA ALA A 634 17.85 -3.05 37.79
C ALA A 634 17.86 -1.57 37.36
N VAL A 635 17.17 -1.24 36.27
CA VAL A 635 17.05 0.15 35.80
C VAL A 635 16.29 1.02 36.79
N ILE A 636 15.22 0.50 37.42
CA ILE A 636 14.46 1.22 38.44
C ILE A 636 15.35 1.49 39.67
N LEU A 637 16.02 0.45 40.17
CA LEU A 637 16.91 0.56 41.33
C LEU A 637 18.07 1.53 41.08
N TRP A 638 18.66 1.48 39.89
CA TRP A 638 19.75 2.37 39.50
C TRP A 638 19.29 3.83 39.41
N LYS A 639 18.11 4.09 38.83
CA LYS A 639 17.53 5.44 38.79
C LYS A 639 17.25 5.98 40.19
N ASN A 640 16.69 5.15 41.07
CA ASN A 640 16.39 5.53 42.45
C ASN A 640 17.65 5.83 43.27
N PHE A 641 18.75 5.13 43.00
CA PHE A 641 20.05 5.42 43.60
C PHE A 641 20.55 6.80 43.18
N LEU A 642 20.56 7.07 41.88
CA LEU A 642 21.05 8.33 41.32
C LEU A 642 20.17 9.55 41.60
N SER A 643 18.92 9.37 42.01
CA SER A 643 18.04 10.48 42.41
C SER A 643 18.19 10.88 43.88
N LYS A 644 18.94 10.10 44.67
CA LYS A 644 19.22 10.38 46.09
C LYS A 644 20.53 11.14 46.29
N ASP A 645 21.40 11.12 45.29
CA ASP A 645 22.56 12.01 45.12
C ASP A 645 22.14 13.27 44.33
#